data_AF-A0A6F9E455-F1
#
_entry.id   AF-A0A6F9E455-F1
#
_cell.length_a   1.000
_cell.length_b   1.000
_cell.length_c   1.000
_cell.angle_alpha   90.00
_cell.angle_beta   90.00
_cell.angle_gamma   90.00
#
_symmetry.space_group_name_H-M   'P 1'
#
loop_
_entity.id
_entity.type
_entity.pdbx_description
1 polymer ?
#
loop_
_entity_poly.entity_id
_entity_poly.type
_entity_poly.pdbx_seq_one_letter_code
_entity_poly.pdbx_strand_id
1 'polypeptide(L)'
;MKVLLAALNAKFIHSSLALRYLRAAAEGEFDVLLREFTIKDDPLRVLSEVVGDRPEVVGFSCYIWNVVETLKIVRLLKKVSPATRVVLGGPEVSYDTWEWMERWPEVDAIVIGEGEATFLELLRAWRDGGDLGEIAGLAFREGDRVKIAPRRGWIEPLDAIPSPYRGHLEELDNRIVYFEASRGCPFHCQFCLSSIDDAVRYFSLQRVKEDLARLIDYGVSQIKFVDRTFNLKKDYALELFQFLARYPGRTVFQFEITADILRREIVEFLAAEAPPGRFRFEIGVQSTNEETNRLIRRIQRFDRLAGTVRRLRESGRVVQHLDLIAGLPREDYRSFRKTFDDVYALEPDELQLGFLKLLRGTGLRARAAEFGYVYMDEPPYEVLANDVLPYEDVRRIKRVEDMVDKYWNSHWMDHTLRYLRAWEFSSAFDLYQELGDYWDRQGYGTLGYQPEDLFLRMRDFLRDKGLRRPMVAEDLLKIDYLLTRRVRPRSPWWVPTLDKGGAGVGPEVGRTAGDSGPGVCPAGTGGDGVVETRRLGVGEFRCERMDSGPTARGGRGSPSGGGGVSSRWTGVSGFGVEVEGEADVVCGSSDERGRCGRHPQMRSGAGWTIVTSTRFWRSFFKRFGVCMGDSTGWKRELIESTSAWMRWSSAWMRWSSAWMWSTSAWMRSTNAWMRWNSAWVRSSSDWTRWNSAWMRWSSDWTRWNSAWMRWSSVWTRSNAAWMWSRAGCPLSKSG
;
A
#
# COMPACT_ATOMS: atom_id res chain seq x y z
N MET A 1 -38.53 -0.66 10.89
CA MET A 1 -37.54 -0.39 9.84
C MET A 1 -36.19 -0.96 10.21
N LYS A 2 -35.91 -2.15 9.66
CA LYS A 2 -34.60 -2.79 9.65
C LYS A 2 -33.83 -2.45 8.38
N VAL A 3 -32.60 -2.01 8.56
CA VAL A 3 -31.70 -1.51 7.52
C VAL A 3 -30.47 -2.40 7.46
N LEU A 4 -30.05 -2.79 6.25
CA LEU A 4 -28.81 -3.52 6.03
C LEU A 4 -27.89 -2.71 5.11
N LEU A 5 -26.73 -2.35 5.61
CA LEU A 5 -25.64 -1.78 4.83
C LEU A 5 -24.72 -2.91 4.34
N ALA A 6 -24.55 -3.01 3.03
CA ALA A 6 -23.81 -4.09 2.38
C ALA A 6 -22.68 -3.57 1.48
N ALA A 7 -21.47 -4.08 1.70
CA ALA A 7 -20.29 -3.76 0.92
C ALA A 7 -19.79 -4.99 0.15
N LEU A 8 -19.38 -4.78 -1.11
CA LEU A 8 -18.53 -5.70 -1.85
C LEU A 8 -17.11 -5.10 -1.94
N ASN A 9 -16.20 -5.57 -1.10
CA ASN A 9 -14.82 -5.08 -1.03
C ASN A 9 -13.91 -5.81 -2.03
N ALA A 10 -12.78 -5.21 -2.42
CA ALA A 10 -11.86 -5.83 -3.38
C ALA A 10 -11.19 -7.13 -2.87
N LYS A 11 -10.95 -7.19 -1.55
CA LYS A 11 -10.38 -8.29 -0.75
C LYS A 11 -10.94 -8.20 0.67
N PHE A 12 -10.97 -9.29 1.43
CA PHE A 12 -11.50 -9.32 2.82
C PHE A 12 -10.80 -8.31 3.76
N ILE A 13 -9.50 -8.09 3.57
CA ILE A 13 -8.69 -7.18 4.38
C ILE A 13 -9.11 -5.70 4.30
N HIS A 14 -9.99 -5.31 3.39
CA HIS A 14 -10.48 -3.93 3.31
C HIS A 14 -11.76 -3.77 4.17
N SER A 15 -11.94 -2.59 4.74
CA SER A 15 -13.14 -2.16 5.47
C SER A 15 -13.84 -1.01 4.73
N SER A 16 -15.17 -0.92 4.84
CA SER A 16 -15.98 0.10 4.18
C SER A 16 -16.25 1.30 5.11
N LEU A 17 -15.39 2.32 5.03
CA LEU A 17 -15.53 3.54 5.83
C LEU A 17 -16.87 4.26 5.57
N ALA A 18 -17.30 4.35 4.31
CA ALA A 18 -18.54 5.02 3.94
C ALA A 18 -19.77 4.39 4.64
N LEU A 19 -19.89 3.06 4.65
CA LEU A 19 -21.00 2.39 5.33
C LEU A 19 -20.93 2.53 6.86
N ARG A 20 -19.73 2.67 7.44
CA ARG A 20 -19.56 2.91 8.88
C ARG A 20 -20.00 4.32 9.28
N TYR A 21 -19.76 5.34 8.45
CA TYR A 21 -20.37 6.66 8.62
C TYR A 21 -21.89 6.62 8.48
N LEU A 22 -22.43 5.92 7.47
CA LEU A 22 -23.89 5.76 7.33
C LEU A 22 -24.53 5.02 8.52
N ARG A 23 -23.85 4.01 9.10
CA ARG A 23 -24.32 3.38 10.33
C ARG A 23 -24.29 4.36 11.50
N ALA A 24 -23.17 5.02 11.75
CA ALA A 24 -23.03 5.98 12.86
C ALA A 24 -24.01 7.16 12.78
N ALA A 25 -24.49 7.51 11.58
CA ALA A 25 -25.54 8.51 11.36
C ALA A 25 -26.96 8.00 11.66
N ALA A 26 -27.24 6.70 11.58
CA ALA A 26 -28.60 6.13 11.66
C ALA A 26 -28.84 5.14 12.82
N GLU A 27 -27.80 4.61 13.46
CA GLU A 27 -27.89 3.64 14.58
C GLU A 27 -28.60 4.17 15.83
N GLY A 28 -28.78 5.49 15.94
CA GLY A 28 -29.59 6.13 17.00
C GLY A 28 -31.11 6.12 16.77
N GLU A 29 -31.59 5.78 15.57
CA GLU A 29 -33.01 5.76 15.20
C GLU A 29 -33.48 4.46 14.51
N PHE A 30 -32.56 3.64 14.01
CA PHE A 30 -32.86 2.49 13.14
C PHE A 30 -32.04 1.25 13.54
N ASP A 31 -32.60 0.05 13.32
CA ASP A 31 -31.84 -1.21 13.40
C ASP A 31 -30.95 -1.33 12.16
N VAL A 32 -29.69 -0.92 12.27
CA VAL A 32 -28.72 -0.86 11.15
C VAL A 32 -27.67 -1.96 11.27
N LEU A 33 -27.80 -3.00 10.45
CA LEU A 33 -26.79 -4.04 10.29
C LEU A 33 -25.73 -3.66 9.26
N LEU A 34 -24.52 -4.19 9.43
CA LEU A 34 -23.42 -4.11 8.46
C LEU A 34 -23.01 -5.53 8.00
N ARG A 35 -22.78 -5.69 6.69
CA ARG A 35 -22.20 -6.90 6.08
C ARG A 35 -21.14 -6.51 5.05
N GLU A 36 -19.92 -7.02 5.22
CA GLU A 36 -18.78 -6.74 4.35
C GLU A 36 -18.31 -8.02 3.63
N PHE A 37 -18.78 -8.20 2.40
CA PHE A 37 -18.41 -9.28 1.48
C PHE A 37 -17.25 -8.85 0.57
N THR A 38 -16.87 -9.69 -0.39
CA THR A 38 -15.92 -9.36 -1.44
C THR A 38 -16.50 -9.53 -2.85
N ILE A 39 -15.92 -8.87 -3.84
CA ILE A 39 -16.24 -9.07 -5.28
C ILE A 39 -15.81 -10.45 -5.83
N LYS A 40 -15.34 -11.36 -4.97
CA LYS A 40 -15.05 -12.77 -5.31
C LYS A 40 -16.00 -13.76 -4.64
N ASP A 41 -16.92 -13.27 -3.81
CA ASP A 41 -17.92 -14.13 -3.16
C ASP A 41 -19.01 -14.55 -4.16
N ASP A 42 -19.54 -15.76 -3.95
CA ASP A 42 -20.63 -16.27 -4.76
C ASP A 42 -21.90 -15.38 -4.60
N PRO A 43 -22.50 -14.88 -5.70
CA PRO A 43 -23.66 -14.00 -5.61
C PRO A 43 -24.89 -14.61 -4.93
N LEU A 44 -25.05 -15.95 -4.93
CA LEU A 44 -26.13 -16.63 -4.22
C LEU A 44 -25.83 -16.75 -2.73
N ARG A 45 -24.55 -16.89 -2.32
CA ARG A 45 -24.15 -16.73 -0.91
C ARG A 45 -24.52 -15.33 -0.39
N VAL A 46 -24.10 -14.28 -1.11
CA VAL A 46 -24.37 -12.90 -0.70
C VAL A 46 -25.88 -12.62 -0.66
N LEU A 47 -26.62 -13.06 -1.67
CA LEU A 47 -28.09 -13.00 -1.68
C LEU A 47 -28.71 -13.72 -0.47
N SER A 48 -28.25 -14.92 -0.15
CA SER A 48 -28.81 -15.73 0.95
C SER A 48 -28.59 -15.08 2.32
N GLU A 49 -27.46 -14.41 2.54
CA GLU A 49 -27.21 -13.68 3.79
C GLU A 49 -28.00 -12.36 3.85
N VAL A 50 -28.05 -11.59 2.75
CA VAL A 50 -28.87 -10.37 2.64
C VAL A 50 -30.35 -10.65 2.88
N VAL A 51 -30.91 -11.74 2.31
CA VAL A 51 -32.31 -12.13 2.52
C VAL A 51 -32.52 -12.77 3.90
N GLY A 52 -31.52 -13.49 4.42
CA GLY A 52 -31.54 -14.09 5.75
C GLY A 52 -31.67 -13.05 6.88
N ASP A 53 -31.03 -11.89 6.72
CA ASP A 53 -31.15 -10.76 7.65
C ASP A 53 -32.54 -10.07 7.63
N ARG A 54 -33.39 -10.36 6.62
CA ARG A 54 -34.74 -9.79 6.40
C ARG A 54 -34.82 -8.24 6.47
N PRO A 55 -34.03 -7.50 5.67
CA PRO A 55 -34.06 -6.05 5.64
C PRO A 55 -35.29 -5.48 4.92
N GLU A 56 -35.84 -4.38 5.47
CA GLU A 56 -36.80 -3.51 4.78
C GLU A 56 -36.07 -2.59 3.78
N VAL A 57 -34.84 -2.18 4.11
CA VAL A 57 -33.95 -1.35 3.28
C VAL A 57 -32.56 -2.00 3.18
N VAL A 58 -32.02 -2.11 1.97
CA VAL A 58 -30.61 -2.48 1.73
C VAL A 58 -29.87 -1.33 1.06
N GLY A 59 -28.78 -0.86 1.67
CA GLY A 59 -27.90 0.17 1.14
C GLY A 59 -26.57 -0.40 0.65
N PHE A 60 -26.21 -0.17 -0.61
CA PHE A 60 -24.93 -0.59 -1.19
C PHE A 60 -24.01 0.58 -1.53
N SER A 61 -22.75 0.52 -1.07
CA SER A 61 -21.71 1.48 -1.46
C SER A 61 -21.04 1.05 -2.77
N CYS A 62 -21.27 1.85 -3.82
CA CYS A 62 -20.93 1.57 -5.20
C CYS A 62 -19.68 2.33 -5.65
N TYR A 63 -18.68 1.54 -6.05
CA TYR A 63 -17.39 1.99 -6.57
C TYR A 63 -17.12 1.29 -7.90
N ILE A 64 -16.21 1.86 -8.68
CA ILE A 64 -15.77 1.35 -9.98
C ILE A 64 -15.37 -0.15 -9.96
N TRP A 65 -14.83 -0.68 -8.86
CA TRP A 65 -14.46 -2.10 -8.76
C TRP A 65 -15.60 -3.05 -8.37
N ASN A 66 -16.77 -2.56 -7.95
CA ASN A 66 -17.84 -3.41 -7.42
C ASN A 66 -19.24 -3.21 -8.02
N VAL A 67 -19.50 -2.08 -8.70
CA VAL A 67 -20.86 -1.72 -9.17
C VAL A 67 -21.50 -2.83 -10.02
N VAL A 68 -20.72 -3.49 -10.88
CA VAL A 68 -21.19 -4.58 -11.75
C VAL A 68 -21.65 -5.80 -10.95
N GLU A 69 -20.94 -6.16 -9.87
CA GLU A 69 -21.30 -7.30 -9.02
C GLU A 69 -22.46 -6.96 -8.07
N THR A 70 -22.45 -5.75 -7.51
CA THR A 70 -23.56 -5.21 -6.69
C THR A 70 -24.88 -5.27 -7.46
N LEU A 71 -24.88 -4.84 -8.73
CA LEU A 71 -26.08 -4.77 -9.55
C LEU A 71 -26.60 -6.17 -9.98
N LYS A 72 -25.74 -7.19 -10.06
CA LYS A 72 -26.19 -8.60 -10.19
C LYS A 72 -26.95 -9.05 -8.95
N ILE A 73 -26.47 -8.70 -7.76
CA ILE A 73 -27.12 -9.05 -6.48
C ILE A 73 -28.45 -8.31 -6.35
N VAL A 74 -28.52 -7.02 -6.67
CA VAL A 74 -29.77 -6.24 -6.69
C VAL A 74 -30.84 -6.89 -7.59
N ARG A 75 -30.45 -7.33 -8.80
CA ARG A 75 -31.33 -8.06 -9.73
C ARG A 75 -31.84 -9.41 -9.21
N LEU A 76 -31.08 -10.07 -8.34
CA LEU A 76 -31.51 -11.31 -7.70
C LEU A 76 -32.38 -11.03 -6.45
N LEU A 77 -32.02 -10.00 -5.67
CA LEU A 77 -32.74 -9.56 -4.47
C LEU A 77 -34.18 -9.18 -4.81
N LYS A 78 -34.43 -8.32 -5.80
CA LYS A 78 -35.79 -7.94 -6.19
C LYS A 78 -36.65 -9.10 -6.71
N LYS A 79 -36.06 -10.24 -7.11
CA LYS A 79 -36.82 -11.45 -7.52
C LYS A 79 -37.30 -12.30 -6.34
N VAL A 80 -36.62 -12.24 -5.20
CA VAL A 80 -36.93 -13.06 -4.01
C VAL A 80 -37.48 -12.24 -2.84
N SER A 81 -37.18 -10.94 -2.80
CA SER A 81 -37.73 -9.95 -1.86
C SER A 81 -38.04 -8.64 -2.61
N PRO A 82 -39.07 -8.60 -3.47
CA PRO A 82 -39.43 -7.42 -4.26
C PRO A 82 -39.77 -6.18 -3.40
N ALA A 83 -40.28 -6.40 -2.18
CA ALA A 83 -40.65 -5.36 -1.24
C ALA A 83 -39.45 -4.71 -0.50
N THR A 84 -38.27 -5.34 -0.51
CA THR A 84 -37.06 -4.74 0.06
C THR A 84 -36.64 -3.54 -0.80
N ARG A 85 -36.51 -2.36 -0.19
CA ARG A 85 -36.05 -1.14 -0.85
C ARG A 85 -34.53 -1.19 -1.03
N VAL A 86 -34.06 -0.82 -2.21
CA VAL A 86 -32.65 -0.82 -2.60
C VAL A 86 -32.18 0.63 -2.77
N VAL A 87 -31.19 1.00 -1.96
CA VAL A 87 -30.46 2.26 -2.05
C VAL A 87 -29.06 2.00 -2.57
N LEU A 88 -28.63 2.74 -3.59
CA LEU A 88 -27.20 2.82 -3.94
C LEU A 88 -26.63 4.15 -3.48
N GLY A 89 -25.32 4.23 -3.28
CA GLY A 89 -24.62 5.49 -3.03
C GLY A 89 -23.13 5.36 -3.23
N GLY A 90 -22.40 6.47 -3.16
CA GLY A 90 -20.96 6.50 -3.39
C GLY A 90 -20.56 6.97 -4.81
N PRO A 91 -19.25 6.98 -5.12
CA PRO A 91 -18.71 7.79 -6.20
C PRO A 91 -19.14 7.34 -7.61
N GLU A 92 -19.38 6.05 -7.84
CA GLU A 92 -19.68 5.54 -9.19
C GLU A 92 -21.09 5.92 -9.66
N VAL A 93 -22.05 6.02 -8.72
CA VAL A 93 -23.47 6.30 -8.98
C VAL A 93 -23.86 7.77 -8.72
N SER A 94 -22.97 8.55 -8.10
CA SER A 94 -23.13 10.00 -7.88
C SER A 94 -22.90 10.85 -9.14
N TYR A 95 -22.49 10.22 -10.25
CA TYR A 95 -22.40 10.81 -11.58
C TYR A 95 -23.28 10.02 -12.54
N ASP A 96 -23.79 10.71 -13.55
CA ASP A 96 -24.67 10.14 -14.59
C ASP A 96 -25.89 9.42 -13.96
N THR A 97 -26.34 9.91 -12.79
CA THR A 97 -27.32 9.26 -11.90
C THR A 97 -28.68 9.01 -12.55
N TRP A 98 -29.05 9.81 -13.55
CA TRP A 98 -30.22 9.54 -14.39
C TRP A 98 -30.05 8.23 -15.17
N GLU A 99 -28.92 8.02 -15.86
CA GLU A 99 -28.62 6.78 -16.60
C GLU A 99 -28.69 5.56 -15.68
N TRP A 100 -28.17 5.68 -14.46
CA TRP A 100 -28.23 4.61 -13.46
C TRP A 100 -29.67 4.29 -13.03
N MET A 101 -30.49 5.30 -12.73
CA MET A 101 -31.90 5.11 -12.33
C MET A 101 -32.80 4.62 -13.47
N GLU A 102 -32.47 4.95 -14.73
CA GLU A 102 -33.20 4.51 -15.92
C GLU A 102 -32.81 3.09 -16.33
N ARG A 103 -31.50 2.76 -16.36
CA ARG A 103 -30.98 1.43 -16.77
C ARG A 103 -31.24 0.33 -15.74
N TRP A 104 -31.54 0.69 -14.49
CA TRP A 104 -31.75 -0.24 -13.37
C TRP A 104 -33.06 0.04 -12.61
N PRO A 105 -34.22 -0.36 -13.16
CA PRO A 105 -35.52 -0.22 -12.49
C PRO A 105 -35.58 -0.95 -11.14
N GLU A 106 -34.68 -1.91 -10.89
CA GLU A 106 -34.53 -2.63 -9.62
C GLU A 106 -34.00 -1.75 -8.46
N VAL A 107 -33.56 -0.53 -8.73
CA VAL A 107 -33.10 0.46 -7.74
C VAL A 107 -34.23 1.45 -7.42
N ASP A 108 -34.52 1.63 -6.13
CA ASP A 108 -35.57 2.55 -5.65
C ASP A 108 -35.02 3.97 -5.41
N ALA A 109 -33.76 4.09 -4.97
CA ALA A 109 -33.09 5.37 -4.73
C ALA A 109 -31.56 5.33 -4.90
N ILE A 110 -30.97 6.49 -5.20
CA ILE A 110 -29.52 6.74 -5.19
C ILE A 110 -29.21 7.97 -4.34
N VAL A 111 -28.31 7.82 -3.38
CA VAL A 111 -27.76 8.90 -2.54
C VAL A 111 -26.52 9.48 -3.23
N ILE A 112 -26.57 10.78 -3.53
CA ILE A 112 -25.60 11.51 -4.35
C ILE A 112 -24.66 12.33 -3.45
N GLY A 113 -23.35 12.10 -3.54
CA GLY A 113 -22.35 12.86 -2.81
C GLY A 113 -22.22 12.43 -1.34
N GLU A 114 -22.26 13.40 -0.41
CA GLU A 114 -22.17 13.12 1.03
C GLU A 114 -23.49 12.49 1.53
N GLY A 115 -23.37 11.29 2.07
CA GLY A 115 -24.52 10.40 2.25
C GLY A 115 -25.16 10.48 3.63
N GLU A 116 -24.47 10.97 4.65
CA GLU A 116 -24.83 10.77 6.05
C GLU A 116 -26.17 11.42 6.42
N ALA A 117 -26.37 12.69 6.04
CA ALA A 117 -27.64 13.38 6.24
C ALA A 117 -28.73 12.87 5.27
N THR A 118 -28.40 12.78 3.98
CA THR A 118 -29.32 12.35 2.91
C THR A 118 -29.93 10.96 3.16
N PHE A 119 -29.13 10.01 3.65
CA PHE A 119 -29.57 8.66 3.95
C PHE A 119 -30.44 8.61 5.21
N LEU A 120 -30.10 9.37 6.27
CA LEU A 120 -30.91 9.46 7.47
C LEU A 120 -32.29 10.08 7.18
N GLU A 121 -32.33 11.15 6.38
CA GLU A 121 -33.57 11.78 5.92
C GLU A 121 -34.40 10.83 5.05
N LEU A 122 -33.78 10.07 4.14
CA LEU A 122 -34.45 9.04 3.35
C LEU A 122 -35.10 7.95 4.22
N LEU A 123 -34.38 7.43 5.22
CA LEU A 123 -34.91 6.44 6.16
C LEU A 123 -36.08 6.98 6.99
N ARG A 124 -36.00 8.24 7.46
CA ARG A 124 -37.09 8.92 8.17
C ARG A 124 -38.31 9.12 7.27
N ALA A 125 -38.16 9.66 6.06
CA ALA A 125 -39.27 9.84 5.12
C ALA A 125 -39.96 8.51 4.76
N TRP A 126 -39.18 7.44 4.59
CA TRP A 126 -39.69 6.08 4.34
C TRP A 126 -40.33 5.40 5.55
N ARG A 127 -40.10 5.91 6.77
CA ARG A 127 -40.71 5.46 8.04
C ARG A 127 -42.00 6.22 8.32
N ASP A 128 -41.97 7.54 8.10
CA ASP A 128 -42.97 8.50 8.58
C ASP A 128 -43.93 8.99 7.48
N GLY A 129 -43.64 8.71 6.20
CA GLY A 129 -44.48 9.09 5.06
C GLY A 129 -44.18 10.46 4.45
N GLY A 130 -42.94 10.95 4.58
CA GLY A 130 -42.52 12.27 4.06
C GLY A 130 -42.26 12.29 2.54
N ASP A 131 -42.24 13.49 1.94
CA ASP A 131 -41.90 13.67 0.53
C ASP A 131 -40.39 13.48 0.29
N LEU A 132 -40.07 12.64 -0.69
CA LEU A 132 -38.70 12.38 -1.14
C LEU A 132 -38.15 13.54 -1.99
N GLY A 133 -39.02 14.39 -2.54
CA GLY A 133 -38.64 15.57 -3.33
C GLY A 133 -37.92 16.66 -2.54
N GLU A 134 -38.16 16.75 -1.22
CA GLU A 134 -37.51 17.71 -0.33
C GLU A 134 -36.10 17.27 0.11
N ILE A 135 -35.74 15.99 -0.09
CA ILE A 135 -34.49 15.40 0.40
C ILE A 135 -33.33 15.76 -0.55
N ALA A 136 -32.60 16.82 -0.22
CA ALA A 136 -31.46 17.26 -1.01
C ALA A 136 -30.39 16.16 -1.16
N GLY A 137 -29.87 15.96 -2.37
CA GLY A 137 -28.89 14.92 -2.70
C GLY A 137 -29.49 13.55 -3.04
N LEU A 138 -30.81 13.44 -3.22
CA LEU A 138 -31.48 12.18 -3.54
C LEU A 138 -31.90 12.10 -5.02
N ALA A 139 -31.63 10.96 -5.66
CA ALA A 139 -32.42 10.49 -6.81
C ALA A 139 -33.32 9.34 -6.34
N PHE A 140 -34.58 9.30 -6.81
CA PHE A 140 -35.56 8.31 -6.36
C PHE A 140 -36.59 8.00 -7.44
N ARG A 141 -37.34 6.92 -7.23
CA ARG A 141 -38.41 6.47 -8.12
C ARG A 141 -39.79 6.76 -7.55
N GLU A 142 -40.68 7.31 -8.38
CA GLU A 142 -42.09 7.57 -8.09
C GLU A 142 -42.96 6.90 -9.16
N GLY A 143 -43.54 5.74 -8.83
CA GLY A 143 -44.14 4.86 -9.83
C GLY A 143 -43.08 4.41 -10.84
N ASP A 144 -43.32 4.66 -12.13
CA ASP A 144 -42.34 4.39 -13.19
C ASP A 144 -41.35 5.55 -13.42
N ARG A 145 -41.57 6.72 -12.79
CA ARG A 145 -40.80 7.95 -13.07
C ARG A 145 -39.57 8.06 -12.18
N VAL A 146 -38.45 8.48 -12.77
CA VAL A 146 -37.25 8.91 -12.05
C VAL A 146 -37.38 10.39 -11.69
N LYS A 147 -37.07 10.74 -10.44
CA LYS A 147 -36.90 12.12 -9.96
C LYS A 147 -35.49 12.29 -9.40
N ILE A 148 -34.94 13.50 -9.53
CA ILE A 148 -33.67 13.90 -8.92
C ILE A 148 -33.93 15.20 -8.16
N ALA A 149 -33.77 15.18 -6.85
CA ALA A 149 -33.91 16.33 -5.96
C ALA A 149 -32.70 17.29 -6.10
N PRO A 150 -32.79 18.54 -5.61
CA PRO A 150 -31.67 19.48 -5.63
C PRO A 150 -30.40 18.90 -4.98
N ARG A 151 -29.21 19.26 -5.48
CA ARG A 151 -27.95 18.79 -4.88
C ARG A 151 -27.83 19.34 -3.45
N ARG A 152 -27.43 18.49 -2.49
CA ARG A 152 -27.07 18.94 -1.14
C ARG A 152 -25.77 19.74 -1.18
N GLY A 153 -25.68 20.77 -0.34
CA GLY A 153 -24.40 21.43 -0.05
C GLY A 153 -23.48 20.55 0.79
N TRP A 154 -22.21 20.95 0.91
CA TRP A 154 -21.24 20.26 1.74
C TRP A 154 -21.60 20.32 3.23
N ILE A 155 -21.43 19.22 3.96
CA ILE A 155 -21.63 19.16 5.41
C ILE A 155 -20.54 19.98 6.10
N GLU A 156 -20.92 21.07 6.76
CA GLU A 156 -20.00 21.94 7.51
C GLU A 156 -20.68 22.40 8.81
N PRO A 157 -20.05 22.26 9.99
CA PRO A 157 -18.75 21.63 10.22
C PRO A 157 -18.80 20.10 10.04
N LEU A 158 -17.72 19.49 9.55
CA LEU A 158 -17.58 18.04 9.47
C LEU A 158 -17.81 17.34 10.82
N ASP A 159 -17.53 18.02 11.94
CA ASP A 159 -17.76 17.48 13.28
C ASP A 159 -19.24 17.17 13.61
N ALA A 160 -20.20 17.66 12.81
CA ALA A 160 -21.59 17.25 12.88
C ALA A 160 -21.83 15.77 12.48
N ILE A 161 -20.93 15.17 11.67
CA ILE A 161 -21.00 13.77 11.27
C ILE A 161 -20.55 12.87 12.44
N PRO A 162 -21.33 11.90 12.93
CA PRO A 162 -20.91 11.00 14.01
C PRO A 162 -19.60 10.25 13.71
N SER A 163 -18.87 9.84 14.76
CA SER A 163 -17.63 9.07 14.58
C SER A 163 -17.90 7.57 14.40
N PRO A 164 -17.39 6.94 13.33
CA PRO A 164 -17.58 5.51 13.06
C PRO A 164 -16.75 4.58 13.97
N TYR A 165 -15.96 5.14 14.90
CA TYR A 165 -15.07 4.40 15.81
C TYR A 165 -15.46 4.56 17.30
N ARG A 166 -16.75 4.83 17.57
CA ARG A 166 -17.31 4.87 18.94
C ARG A 166 -17.61 3.48 19.50
N GLY A 167 -17.77 2.49 18.63
CA GLY A 167 -17.99 1.08 18.95
C GLY A 167 -17.69 0.22 17.73
N HIS A 168 -18.03 -1.07 17.80
CA HIS A 168 -17.90 -2.01 16.69
C HIS A 168 -16.48 -2.16 16.10
N LEU A 169 -15.47 -2.07 16.97
CA LEU A 169 -14.06 -2.21 16.58
C LEU A 169 -13.71 -3.67 16.28
N GLU A 170 -14.44 -4.64 16.84
CA GLU A 170 -14.32 -6.07 16.56
C GLU A 170 -14.62 -6.44 15.10
N GLU A 171 -15.35 -5.60 14.36
CA GLU A 171 -15.57 -5.80 12.92
C GLU A 171 -14.32 -5.47 12.07
N LEU A 172 -13.35 -4.77 12.66
CA LEU A 172 -12.10 -4.33 12.03
C LEU A 172 -10.97 -5.35 12.21
N ASP A 173 -11.19 -6.44 12.95
CA ASP A 173 -10.20 -7.48 13.21
C ASP A 173 -9.59 -8.04 11.92
N ASN A 174 -8.26 -8.02 11.84
CA ASN A 174 -7.47 -8.44 10.68
C ASN A 174 -7.74 -7.63 9.38
N ARG A 175 -8.35 -6.44 9.48
CA ARG A 175 -8.55 -5.51 8.35
C ARG A 175 -7.59 -4.32 8.41
N ILE A 176 -7.38 -3.70 7.24
CA ILE A 176 -6.91 -2.32 7.11
C ILE A 176 -8.09 -1.42 7.48
N VAL A 177 -7.86 -0.51 8.43
CA VAL A 177 -8.84 0.52 8.78
C VAL A 177 -8.60 1.72 7.87
N TYR A 178 -9.64 2.12 7.13
CA TYR A 178 -9.63 3.39 6.41
C TYR A 178 -10.06 4.51 7.36
N PHE A 179 -9.36 5.64 7.32
CA PHE A 179 -9.60 6.80 8.18
C PHE A 179 -9.70 8.08 7.34
N GLU A 180 -10.41 9.09 7.82
CA GLU A 180 -10.59 10.38 7.14
C GLU A 180 -10.42 11.52 8.16
N ALA A 181 -9.44 12.40 7.96
CA ALA A 181 -9.24 13.61 8.78
C ALA A 181 -9.77 14.89 8.09
N SER A 182 -9.97 14.84 6.77
CA SER A 182 -10.43 15.96 5.93
C SER A 182 -11.15 15.49 4.67
N ARG A 183 -12.02 16.34 4.12
CA ARG A 183 -12.76 16.12 2.86
C ARG A 183 -12.50 17.23 1.86
N GLY A 184 -12.35 16.85 0.59
CA GLY A 184 -12.07 17.76 -0.53
C GLY A 184 -10.62 17.69 -1.03
N CYS A 185 -10.28 18.42 -2.09
CA CYS A 185 -8.90 18.58 -2.58
C CYS A 185 -8.80 19.82 -3.49
N PRO A 186 -7.88 20.77 -3.27
CA PRO A 186 -7.83 22.04 -4.02
C PRO A 186 -7.18 21.90 -5.41
N PHE A 187 -7.02 20.68 -5.91
CA PHE A 187 -6.31 20.40 -7.16
C PHE A 187 -7.29 19.92 -8.24
N HIS A 188 -7.47 20.74 -9.28
CA HIS A 188 -8.39 20.47 -10.39
C HIS A 188 -7.86 19.44 -11.43
N CYS A 189 -7.16 18.39 -10.95
CA CYS A 189 -6.55 17.32 -11.76
C CYS A 189 -7.60 16.58 -12.59
N GLN A 190 -7.55 16.74 -13.92
CA GLN A 190 -8.65 16.41 -14.84
C GLN A 190 -9.04 14.92 -14.90
N PHE A 191 -8.16 14.01 -14.48
CA PHE A 191 -8.40 12.56 -14.42
C PHE A 191 -9.01 12.08 -13.08
N CYS A 192 -9.15 12.96 -12.09
CA CYS A 192 -9.40 12.57 -10.71
C CYS A 192 -10.79 13.02 -10.22
N LEU A 193 -11.59 12.09 -9.70
CA LEU A 193 -12.89 12.40 -9.06
C LEU A 193 -12.78 13.43 -7.93
N SER A 194 -11.62 13.48 -7.27
CA SER A 194 -11.33 14.41 -6.18
C SER A 194 -11.24 15.89 -6.61
N SER A 195 -11.20 16.17 -7.92
CA SER A 195 -10.95 17.50 -8.50
C SER A 195 -12.18 18.43 -8.55
N ILE A 196 -13.31 17.94 -8.03
CA ILE A 196 -14.66 18.50 -8.15
C ILE A 196 -15.05 19.31 -6.90
N ASP A 197 -14.27 19.19 -5.81
CA ASP A 197 -14.52 19.89 -4.54
C ASP A 197 -13.57 21.09 -4.41
N ASP A 198 -14.06 22.32 -4.53
CA ASP A 198 -13.23 23.55 -4.57
C ASP A 198 -12.51 23.91 -3.26
N ALA A 199 -12.80 23.21 -2.15
CA ALA A 199 -12.28 23.51 -0.82
C ALA A 199 -11.98 22.24 -0.02
N VAL A 200 -11.16 22.37 1.04
CA VAL A 200 -10.88 21.28 2.00
C VAL A 200 -11.43 21.62 3.37
N ARG A 201 -12.31 20.77 3.87
CA ARG A 201 -12.91 20.81 5.22
C ARG A 201 -12.16 19.81 6.12
N TYR A 202 -12.05 20.09 7.42
CA TYR A 202 -11.30 19.26 8.37
C TYR A 202 -12.17 18.86 9.56
N PHE A 203 -12.10 17.59 9.98
CA PHE A 203 -12.57 17.19 11.31
C PHE A 203 -11.70 17.86 12.38
N SER A 204 -12.25 18.16 13.57
CA SER A 204 -11.44 18.80 14.61
C SER A 204 -10.27 17.92 15.02
N LEU A 205 -9.13 18.57 15.29
CA LEU A 205 -7.89 17.87 15.60
C LEU A 205 -7.98 17.08 16.92
N GLN A 206 -8.84 17.52 17.84
CA GLN A 206 -9.17 16.80 19.07
C GLN A 206 -9.89 15.48 18.76
N ARG A 207 -11.01 15.54 18.00
CA ARG A 207 -11.75 14.35 17.56
C ARG A 207 -10.83 13.36 16.83
N VAL A 208 -10.02 13.84 15.89
CA VAL A 208 -9.14 12.97 15.09
C VAL A 208 -8.12 12.27 15.98
N LYS A 209 -7.54 12.96 16.97
CA LYS A 209 -6.65 12.32 17.96
C LYS A 209 -7.37 11.29 18.83
N GLU A 210 -8.60 11.56 19.26
CA GLU A 210 -9.39 10.61 20.07
C GLU A 210 -9.80 9.36 19.29
N ASP A 211 -10.23 9.54 18.03
CA ASP A 211 -10.59 8.45 17.12
C ASP A 211 -9.34 7.60 16.79
N LEU A 212 -8.19 8.23 16.53
CA LEU A 212 -6.92 7.53 16.29
C LEU A 212 -6.39 6.83 17.55
N ALA A 213 -6.48 7.46 18.73
CA ALA A 213 -6.12 6.84 20.00
C ALA A 213 -6.91 5.54 20.23
N ARG A 214 -8.24 5.59 20.12
CA ARG A 214 -9.11 4.40 20.24
C ARG A 214 -8.72 3.28 19.29
N LEU A 215 -8.34 3.59 18.05
CA LEU A 215 -7.90 2.58 17.07
C LEU A 215 -6.49 2.01 17.37
N ILE A 216 -5.57 2.83 17.87
CA ILE A 216 -4.21 2.38 18.23
C ILE A 216 -4.25 1.54 19.52
N ASP A 217 -5.01 1.98 20.53
CA ASP A 217 -5.20 1.27 21.80
C ASP A 217 -5.93 -0.08 21.62
N TYR A 218 -6.86 -0.15 20.65
CA TYR A 218 -7.47 -1.41 20.22
C TYR A 218 -6.48 -2.38 19.53
N GLY A 219 -5.32 -1.88 19.09
CA GLY A 219 -4.27 -2.69 18.48
C GLY A 219 -4.37 -2.82 16.95
N VAL A 220 -5.07 -1.90 16.26
CA VAL A 220 -5.17 -1.89 14.79
C VAL A 220 -3.78 -1.90 14.16
N SER A 221 -3.53 -2.83 13.24
CA SER A 221 -2.22 -3.06 12.63
C SER A 221 -1.85 -2.03 11.56
N GLN A 222 -2.83 -1.59 10.76
CA GLN A 222 -2.63 -0.58 9.72
C GLN A 222 -3.86 0.33 9.58
N ILE A 223 -3.62 1.64 9.58
CA ILE A 223 -4.60 2.69 9.26
C ILE A 223 -4.17 3.37 7.95
N LYS A 224 -5.04 3.40 6.94
CA LYS A 224 -4.85 4.23 5.73
C LYS A 224 -5.78 5.45 5.79
N PHE A 225 -5.19 6.63 5.72
CA PHE A 225 -5.91 7.88 5.52
C PHE A 225 -6.40 7.97 4.07
N VAL A 226 -7.68 8.33 3.86
CA VAL A 226 -8.29 8.59 2.54
C VAL A 226 -8.24 10.08 2.15
N ASP A 227 -7.60 10.88 3.00
CA ASP A 227 -7.25 12.28 2.81
C ASP A 227 -6.41 12.49 1.53
N ARG A 228 -7.09 12.82 0.43
CA ARG A 228 -6.56 13.01 -0.93
C ARG A 228 -5.33 13.93 -1.04
N THR A 229 -5.09 14.79 -0.04
CA THR A 229 -3.88 15.62 0.12
C THR A 229 -3.69 15.95 1.60
N PHE A 230 -3.37 14.94 2.42
CA PHE A 230 -3.29 15.06 3.88
C PHE A 230 -2.40 16.24 4.35
N ASN A 231 -1.29 16.50 3.65
CA ASN A 231 -0.29 17.48 4.06
C ASN A 231 -0.57 18.94 3.64
N LEU A 232 -1.80 19.27 3.19
CA LEU A 232 -2.17 20.61 2.74
C LEU A 232 -2.11 21.68 3.86
N LYS A 233 -2.75 21.41 5.00
CA LYS A 233 -2.75 22.30 6.17
C LYS A 233 -1.55 21.98 7.07
N LYS A 234 -0.42 22.65 6.80
CA LYS A 234 0.90 22.44 7.45
C LYS A 234 0.79 22.03 8.93
N ASP A 235 0.22 22.90 9.75
CA ASP A 235 0.33 22.76 11.21
C ASP A 235 -0.53 21.61 11.74
N TYR A 236 -1.69 21.37 11.12
CA TYR A 236 -2.55 20.21 11.40
C TYR A 236 -1.85 18.88 11.05
N ALA A 237 -1.20 18.83 9.88
CA ALA A 237 -0.42 17.65 9.46
C ALA A 237 0.81 17.43 10.36
N LEU A 238 1.55 18.49 10.71
CA LEU A 238 2.70 18.42 11.62
C LEU A 238 2.29 17.93 13.01
N GLU A 239 1.20 18.45 13.57
CA GLU A 239 0.72 18.07 14.90
C GLU A 239 0.19 16.62 14.92
N LEU A 240 -0.44 16.15 13.84
CA LEU A 240 -0.79 14.73 13.68
C LEU A 240 0.44 13.83 13.52
N PHE A 241 1.44 14.21 12.71
CA PHE A 241 2.67 13.43 12.60
C PHE A 241 3.43 13.38 13.94
N GLN A 242 3.48 14.47 14.70
CA GLN A 242 4.06 14.50 16.05
C GLN A 242 3.29 13.63 17.04
N PHE A 243 1.95 13.69 17.03
CA PHE A 243 1.10 12.83 17.83
C PHE A 243 1.35 11.35 17.50
N LEU A 244 1.22 10.95 16.23
CA LEU A 244 1.32 9.55 15.80
C LEU A 244 2.73 8.95 15.96
N ALA A 245 3.78 9.75 15.83
CA ALA A 245 5.15 9.30 16.08
C ALA A 245 5.40 9.00 17.58
N ARG A 246 4.84 9.84 18.46
CA ARG A 246 5.01 9.75 19.92
C ARG A 246 4.02 8.80 20.60
N TYR A 247 2.85 8.57 20.00
CA TYR A 247 1.83 7.67 20.54
C TYR A 247 2.33 6.22 20.54
N PRO A 248 2.32 5.50 21.68
CA PRO A 248 2.84 4.13 21.76
C PRO A 248 2.01 3.18 20.90
N GLY A 249 2.67 2.25 20.22
CA GLY A 249 1.99 1.26 19.39
C GLY A 249 2.82 0.79 18.20
N ARG A 250 2.31 -0.23 17.50
CA ARG A 250 2.94 -0.80 16.28
C ARG A 250 2.13 -0.53 15.01
N THR A 251 1.02 0.20 15.12
CA THR A 251 0.18 0.64 14.00
C THR A 251 1.01 1.37 12.95
N VAL A 252 0.85 0.94 11.70
CA VAL A 252 1.40 1.61 10.52
C VAL A 252 0.35 2.57 9.95
N PHE A 253 0.76 3.80 9.69
CA PHE A 253 -0.07 4.87 9.14
C PHE A 253 0.33 5.11 7.68
N GLN A 254 -0.65 5.07 6.77
CA GLN A 254 -0.45 5.28 5.34
C GLN A 254 -1.23 6.52 4.88
N PHE A 255 -0.57 7.43 4.18
CA PHE A 255 -1.12 8.74 3.78
C PHE A 255 -0.92 9.02 2.30
N GLU A 256 -1.92 9.59 1.64
CA GLU A 256 -1.77 10.21 0.32
C GLU A 256 -1.30 11.67 0.50
N ILE A 257 -0.11 12.00 -0.03
CA ILE A 257 0.52 13.31 0.15
C ILE A 257 1.06 13.90 -1.16
N THR A 258 1.20 15.22 -1.19
CA THR A 258 1.83 15.96 -2.29
C THR A 258 3.20 16.47 -1.82
N ALA A 259 4.28 15.82 -2.29
CA ALA A 259 5.60 15.93 -1.66
C ALA A 259 6.39 17.22 -1.98
N ASP A 260 6.00 18.01 -2.98
CA ASP A 260 6.62 19.31 -3.29
C ASP A 260 6.05 20.50 -2.49
N ILE A 261 4.86 20.33 -1.88
CA ILE A 261 4.29 21.27 -0.89
C ILE A 261 4.63 20.90 0.56
N LEU A 262 5.19 19.70 0.81
CA LEU A 262 5.59 19.23 2.14
C LEU A 262 6.68 20.14 2.71
N ARG A 263 6.38 20.84 3.81
CA ARG A 263 7.27 21.88 4.35
C ARG A 263 8.52 21.28 4.98
N ARG A 264 9.65 21.99 4.84
CA ARG A 264 10.98 21.55 5.29
C ARG A 264 10.99 21.04 6.73
N GLU A 265 10.31 21.74 7.63
CA GLU A 265 10.15 21.39 9.05
C GLU A 265 9.51 20.00 9.26
N ILE A 266 8.52 19.64 8.44
CA ILE A 266 7.86 18.32 8.50
C ILE A 266 8.81 17.25 7.97
N VAL A 267 9.57 17.54 6.90
CA VAL A 267 10.59 16.62 6.37
C VAL A 267 11.74 16.42 7.37
N GLU A 268 12.17 17.50 8.05
CA GLU A 268 13.12 17.47 9.18
C GLU A 268 12.61 16.54 10.29
N PHE A 269 11.40 16.78 10.78
CA PHE A 269 10.77 15.99 11.84
C PHE A 269 10.66 14.50 11.47
N LEU A 270 10.20 14.19 10.25
CA LEU A 270 10.05 12.81 9.81
C LEU A 270 11.40 12.10 9.62
N ALA A 271 12.41 12.79 9.10
CA ALA A 271 13.75 12.23 8.92
C ALA A 271 14.52 12.04 10.25
N ALA A 272 14.19 12.80 11.30
CA ALA A 272 14.85 12.76 12.60
C ALA A 272 14.11 11.93 13.67
N GLU A 273 12.80 12.13 13.83
CA GLU A 273 12.01 11.62 14.97
C GLU A 273 11.07 10.46 14.62
N ALA A 274 10.66 10.27 13.36
CA ALA A 274 9.66 9.23 13.03
C ALA A 274 10.19 7.81 13.33
N PRO A 275 9.43 6.94 14.04
CA PRO A 275 9.82 5.56 14.24
C PRO A 275 9.84 4.78 12.91
N PRO A 276 10.93 4.05 12.57
CA PRO A 276 11.06 3.37 11.29
C PRO A 276 9.88 2.45 10.95
N GLY A 277 9.36 2.58 9.73
CA GLY A 277 8.29 1.72 9.20
C GLY A 277 6.88 2.03 9.71
N ARG A 278 6.69 2.96 10.66
CA ARG A 278 5.34 3.40 11.09
C ARG A 278 4.66 4.33 10.09
N PHE A 279 5.41 4.98 9.20
CA PHE A 279 4.87 5.92 8.21
C PHE A 279 5.09 5.37 6.80
N ARG A 280 4.01 5.31 6.00
CA ARG A 280 4.06 5.13 4.55
C ARG A 280 3.44 6.33 3.85
N PHE A 281 4.09 6.83 2.81
CA PHE A 281 3.58 7.91 1.98
C PHE A 281 3.34 7.43 0.55
N GLU A 282 2.13 7.65 0.07
CA GLU A 282 1.74 7.54 -1.33
C GLU A 282 1.88 8.92 -1.98
N ILE A 283 2.75 9.00 -2.98
CA ILE A 283 3.22 10.24 -3.60
C ILE A 283 2.93 10.15 -5.09
N GLY A 284 1.82 10.74 -5.50
CA GLY A 284 1.49 10.82 -6.92
C GLY A 284 2.48 11.71 -7.68
N VAL A 285 3.23 11.14 -8.62
CA VAL A 285 3.98 11.91 -9.64
C VAL A 285 3.15 12.00 -10.92
N GLN A 286 2.51 10.88 -11.29
CA GLN A 286 1.64 10.67 -12.45
C GLN A 286 2.36 10.78 -13.80
N SER A 287 3.04 11.90 -14.09
CA SER A 287 3.92 12.09 -15.25
C SER A 287 4.97 13.17 -14.94
N THR A 288 6.17 13.11 -15.53
CA THR A 288 7.15 14.20 -15.48
C THR A 288 7.10 15.13 -16.72
N ASN A 289 6.27 14.80 -17.72
CA ASN A 289 6.06 15.61 -18.92
C ASN A 289 5.29 16.89 -18.58
N GLU A 290 5.88 18.08 -18.82
CA GLU A 290 5.23 19.36 -18.51
C GLU A 290 3.96 19.63 -19.34
N GLU A 291 3.91 19.21 -20.60
CA GLU A 291 2.74 19.41 -21.47
C GLU A 291 1.56 18.59 -20.95
N THR A 292 1.80 17.30 -20.67
CA THR A 292 0.85 16.38 -20.07
C THR A 292 0.33 16.93 -18.73
N ASN A 293 1.22 17.40 -17.85
CA ASN A 293 0.84 18.01 -16.57
C ASN A 293 -0.02 19.28 -16.74
N ARG A 294 0.28 20.14 -17.73
CA ARG A 294 -0.57 21.30 -18.08
C ARG A 294 -1.96 20.88 -18.57
N LEU A 295 -2.02 19.93 -19.51
CA LEU A 295 -3.28 19.45 -20.12
C LEU A 295 -4.24 18.81 -19.10
N ILE A 296 -3.68 18.07 -18.12
CA ILE A 296 -4.44 17.47 -17.01
C ILE A 296 -4.57 18.37 -15.78
N ARG A 297 -4.09 19.62 -15.85
CA ARG A 297 -4.09 20.61 -14.74
C ARG A 297 -3.44 20.11 -13.44
N ARG A 298 -2.42 19.26 -13.53
CA ARG A 298 -1.60 18.83 -12.39
C ARG A 298 -0.49 19.85 -12.14
N ILE A 299 -0.67 20.66 -11.10
CA ILE A 299 0.35 21.60 -10.63
C ILE A 299 1.31 20.85 -9.71
N GLN A 300 2.56 20.67 -10.14
CA GLN A 300 3.63 20.08 -9.32
C GLN A 300 5.00 20.58 -9.76
N ARG A 301 5.98 20.57 -8.84
CA ARG A 301 7.40 20.90 -9.10
C ARG A 301 8.28 19.68 -8.86
N PHE A 302 8.63 18.98 -9.94
CA PHE A 302 9.37 17.71 -9.85
C PHE A 302 10.70 17.82 -9.07
N ASP A 303 11.49 18.89 -9.23
CA ASP A 303 12.74 19.05 -8.47
C ASP A 303 12.54 19.07 -6.95
N ARG A 304 11.43 19.69 -6.50
CA ARG A 304 11.08 19.76 -5.07
C ARG A 304 10.55 18.42 -4.57
N LEU A 305 9.70 17.76 -5.35
CA LEU A 305 9.24 16.41 -5.08
C LEU A 305 10.44 15.45 -4.93
N ALA A 306 11.34 15.46 -5.91
CA ALA A 306 12.55 14.64 -5.92
C ALA A 306 13.50 14.96 -4.75
N GLY A 307 13.62 16.23 -4.35
CA GLY A 307 14.37 16.65 -3.16
C GLY A 307 13.76 16.12 -1.86
N THR A 308 12.43 16.22 -1.69
CA THR A 308 11.71 15.64 -0.55
C THR A 308 11.86 14.12 -0.51
N VAL A 309 11.63 13.45 -1.63
CA VAL A 309 11.66 11.98 -1.73
C VAL A 309 13.03 11.42 -1.38
N ARG A 310 14.12 11.96 -1.95
CA ARG A 310 15.49 11.53 -1.62
C ARG A 310 15.79 11.72 -0.14
N ARG A 311 15.44 12.87 0.45
CA ARG A 311 15.70 13.16 1.86
C ARG A 311 14.94 12.24 2.83
N LEU A 312 13.69 11.87 2.50
CA LEU A 312 12.93 10.89 3.29
C LEU A 312 13.51 9.48 3.11
N ARG A 313 13.92 9.11 1.88
CA ARG A 313 14.55 7.82 1.55
C ARG A 313 15.89 7.63 2.26
N GLU A 314 16.72 8.67 2.29
CA GLU A 314 17.99 8.73 3.03
C GLU A 314 17.83 8.53 4.55
N SER A 315 16.67 8.87 5.12
CA SER A 315 16.41 8.66 6.55
C SER A 315 16.16 7.20 6.95
N GLY A 316 15.71 6.35 6.00
CA GLY A 316 15.28 4.98 6.28
C GLY A 316 14.06 4.84 7.21
N ARG A 317 13.35 5.94 7.52
CA ARG A 317 12.22 5.94 8.49
C ARG A 317 10.86 5.84 7.84
N VAL A 318 10.66 6.55 6.74
CA VAL A 318 9.40 6.68 6.00
C VAL A 318 9.48 5.86 4.72
N VAL A 319 8.53 4.94 4.54
CA VAL A 319 8.44 4.11 3.33
C VAL A 319 7.67 4.88 2.26
N GLN A 320 8.17 4.90 1.03
CA GLN A 320 7.63 5.73 -0.05
C GLN A 320 7.14 4.90 -1.22
N HIS A 321 5.86 5.11 -1.57
CA HIS A 321 5.18 4.54 -2.71
C HIS A 321 4.93 5.67 -3.71
N LEU A 322 5.46 5.57 -4.93
CA LEU A 322 5.31 6.62 -5.95
C LEU A 322 4.44 6.13 -7.11
N ASP A 323 3.46 6.95 -7.50
CA ASP A 323 2.51 6.62 -8.58
C ASP A 323 2.87 7.29 -9.91
N LEU A 324 2.69 6.53 -10.99
CA LEU A 324 2.67 6.97 -12.38
C LEU A 324 1.33 6.58 -13.03
N ILE A 325 0.90 7.30 -14.07
CA ILE A 325 -0.26 6.92 -14.91
C ILE A 325 0.15 6.91 -16.38
N ALA A 326 0.12 5.74 -17.01
CA ALA A 326 0.29 5.58 -18.45
C ALA A 326 -0.98 5.98 -19.23
N GLY A 327 -0.81 6.55 -20.43
CA GLY A 327 -1.91 6.93 -21.32
C GLY A 327 -2.49 8.33 -21.09
N LEU A 328 -1.80 9.19 -20.34
CA LEU A 328 -2.18 10.60 -20.18
C LEU A 328 -2.05 11.39 -21.51
N PRO A 329 -2.69 12.57 -21.63
CA PRO A 329 -2.68 13.36 -22.86
C PRO A 329 -1.28 13.75 -23.33
N ARG A 330 -1.04 13.56 -24.63
CA ARG A 330 0.24 13.86 -25.32
C ARG A 330 1.47 13.16 -24.72
N GLU A 331 1.27 12.09 -23.94
CA GLU A 331 2.36 11.21 -23.47
C GLU A 331 2.40 9.92 -24.30
N ASP A 332 3.35 9.87 -25.24
CA ASP A 332 3.66 8.69 -26.06
C ASP A 332 4.55 7.68 -25.30
N TYR A 333 4.84 6.54 -25.92
CA TYR A 333 5.72 5.51 -25.35
C TYR A 333 7.11 6.05 -24.97
N ARG A 334 7.67 7.01 -25.72
CA ARG A 334 9.02 7.55 -25.50
C ARG A 334 9.07 8.55 -24.34
N SER A 335 8.07 9.41 -24.24
CA SER A 335 7.92 10.35 -23.12
C SER A 335 7.49 9.63 -21.83
N PHE A 336 6.62 8.62 -21.91
CA PHE A 336 6.33 7.75 -20.76
C PHE A 336 7.57 7.01 -20.25
N ARG A 337 8.42 6.48 -21.16
CA ARG A 337 9.72 5.91 -20.80
C ARG A 337 10.60 6.89 -20.00
N LYS A 338 10.63 8.17 -20.38
CA LYS A 338 11.34 9.22 -19.63
C LYS A 338 10.69 9.44 -18.25
N THR A 339 9.36 9.59 -18.21
CA THR A 339 8.58 9.69 -16.96
C THR A 339 8.90 8.55 -15.98
N PHE A 340 9.01 7.32 -16.48
CA PHE A 340 9.44 6.17 -15.69
C PHE A 340 10.88 6.29 -15.19
N ASP A 341 11.84 6.54 -16.09
CA ASP A 341 13.26 6.61 -15.74
C ASP A 341 13.57 7.74 -14.75
N ASP A 342 12.92 8.90 -14.87
CA ASP A 342 13.03 10.03 -13.95
C ASP A 342 12.61 9.66 -12.51
N VAL A 343 11.50 8.91 -12.37
CA VAL A 343 10.92 8.52 -11.08
C VAL A 343 11.65 7.31 -10.48
N TYR A 344 12.03 6.33 -11.30
CA TYR A 344 12.85 5.20 -10.86
C TYR A 344 14.22 5.66 -10.34
N ALA A 345 14.79 6.74 -10.90
CA ALA A 345 16.02 7.38 -10.42
C ALA A 345 15.88 8.10 -9.07
N LEU A 346 14.71 8.08 -8.43
CA LEU A 346 14.53 8.45 -7.02
C LEU A 346 14.73 7.26 -6.07
N GLU A 347 14.78 6.03 -6.60
CA GLU A 347 14.78 4.76 -5.88
C GLU A 347 13.77 4.70 -4.70
N PRO A 348 12.45 4.82 -5.00
CA PRO A 348 11.39 4.64 -4.01
C PRO A 348 11.25 3.16 -3.61
N ASP A 349 10.71 2.90 -2.43
CA ASP A 349 10.46 1.53 -1.96
C ASP A 349 9.44 0.80 -2.86
N GLU A 350 8.29 1.43 -3.14
CA GLU A 350 7.27 0.90 -4.05
C GLU A 350 7.06 1.86 -5.23
N LEU A 351 6.92 1.33 -6.45
CA LEU A 351 6.64 2.08 -7.68
C LEU A 351 5.41 1.46 -8.37
N GLN A 352 4.32 2.22 -8.49
CA GLN A 352 3.06 1.78 -9.11
C GLN A 352 2.85 2.45 -10.46
N LEU A 353 2.63 1.62 -11.49
CA LEU A 353 2.27 2.05 -12.84
C LEU A 353 0.76 1.85 -13.04
N GLY A 354 -0.01 2.90 -12.75
CA GLY A 354 -1.42 2.93 -13.13
C GLY A 354 -1.59 3.06 -14.64
N PHE A 355 -2.73 2.60 -15.14
CA PHE A 355 -3.22 2.92 -16.49
C PHE A 355 -4.38 3.89 -16.35
N LEU A 356 -4.46 4.88 -17.24
CA LEU A 356 -5.51 5.90 -17.19
C LEU A 356 -6.89 5.25 -17.31
N LYS A 357 -7.82 5.70 -16.46
CA LYS A 357 -9.22 5.29 -16.45
C LYS A 357 -10.07 6.54 -16.63
N LEU A 358 -10.97 6.54 -17.61
CA LEU A 358 -11.87 7.67 -17.85
C LEU A 358 -13.08 7.59 -16.94
N LEU A 359 -12.86 7.90 -15.65
CA LEU A 359 -13.85 7.88 -14.58
C LEU A 359 -15.03 8.82 -14.91
N ARG A 360 -16.26 8.39 -14.59
CA ARG A 360 -17.48 9.23 -14.71
C ARG A 360 -17.31 10.56 -13.96
N GLY A 361 -17.95 11.63 -14.43
CA GLY A 361 -17.83 12.97 -13.86
C GLY A 361 -16.48 13.70 -14.05
N THR A 362 -15.40 13.04 -14.50
CA THR A 362 -14.08 13.69 -14.62
C THR A 362 -13.91 14.51 -15.90
N GLY A 363 -13.17 15.61 -15.80
CA GLY A 363 -12.93 16.53 -16.92
C GLY A 363 -12.21 15.88 -18.11
N LEU A 364 -11.38 14.86 -17.87
CA LEU A 364 -10.70 14.12 -18.94
C LEU A 364 -11.63 13.13 -19.66
N ARG A 365 -12.62 12.54 -18.98
CA ARG A 365 -13.70 11.78 -19.65
C ARG A 365 -14.56 12.70 -20.51
N ALA A 366 -14.92 13.88 -20.01
CA ALA A 366 -15.65 14.89 -20.78
C ALA A 366 -14.88 15.38 -22.03
N ARG A 367 -13.55 15.29 -22.00
CA ARG A 367 -12.63 15.65 -23.10
C ARG A 367 -12.08 14.43 -23.86
N ALA A 368 -12.70 13.25 -23.75
CA ALA A 368 -12.17 12.01 -24.33
C ALA A 368 -11.87 12.12 -25.85
N ALA A 369 -12.76 12.79 -26.59
CA ALA A 369 -12.63 12.99 -28.03
C ALA A 369 -11.53 14.00 -28.45
N GLU A 370 -11.04 14.85 -27.53
CA GLU A 370 -9.96 15.83 -27.80
C GLU A 370 -8.59 15.15 -28.04
N PHE A 371 -8.45 13.89 -27.60
CA PHE A 371 -7.21 13.12 -27.61
C PHE A 371 -7.37 11.73 -28.24
N GLY A 372 -8.47 11.49 -28.95
CA GLY A 372 -8.73 10.20 -29.62
C GLY A 372 -8.85 9.00 -28.68
N TYR A 373 -9.31 9.19 -27.44
CA TYR A 373 -9.32 8.12 -26.43
C TYR A 373 -10.27 6.96 -26.80
N VAL A 374 -9.69 5.76 -26.89
CA VAL A 374 -10.41 4.48 -26.92
C VAL A 374 -10.25 3.82 -25.55
N TYR A 375 -11.35 3.45 -24.90
CA TYR A 375 -11.38 2.96 -23.52
C TYR A 375 -12.53 1.96 -23.32
N MET A 376 -12.52 1.24 -22.19
CA MET A 376 -13.57 0.26 -21.88
C MET A 376 -14.94 0.91 -21.61
N ASP A 377 -16.02 0.37 -22.18
CA ASP A 377 -17.40 0.83 -21.94
C ASP A 377 -17.89 0.58 -20.52
N GLU A 378 -17.42 -0.50 -19.90
CA GLU A 378 -17.74 -0.89 -18.53
C GLU A 378 -16.54 -0.66 -17.58
N PRO A 379 -16.78 -0.57 -16.26
CA PRO A 379 -15.71 -0.49 -15.27
C PRO A 379 -14.65 -1.60 -15.47
N PRO A 380 -13.34 -1.28 -15.42
CA PRO A 380 -12.75 -0.08 -14.84
C PRO A 380 -12.54 1.13 -15.79
N TYR A 381 -13.22 1.21 -16.94
CA TYR A 381 -13.11 2.33 -17.90
C TYR A 381 -11.67 2.64 -18.36
N GLU A 382 -10.83 1.60 -18.42
CA GLU A 382 -9.40 1.74 -18.69
C GLU A 382 -9.13 2.08 -20.16
N VAL A 383 -8.15 2.97 -20.38
CA VAL A 383 -7.72 3.39 -21.72
C VAL A 383 -6.99 2.25 -22.42
N LEU A 384 -7.42 1.98 -23.66
CA LEU A 384 -6.83 1.01 -24.57
C LEU A 384 -5.89 1.70 -25.57
N ALA A 385 -6.24 2.91 -26.03
CA ALA A 385 -5.39 3.73 -26.91
C ALA A 385 -5.77 5.22 -26.84
N ASN A 386 -4.88 6.09 -27.34
CA ASN A 386 -5.15 7.50 -27.64
C ASN A 386 -4.37 7.94 -28.90
N ASP A 387 -4.49 9.21 -29.33
CA ASP A 387 -3.81 9.79 -30.50
C ASP A 387 -2.30 9.47 -30.62
N VAL A 388 -1.60 9.34 -29.49
CA VAL A 388 -0.13 9.24 -29.41
C VAL A 388 0.37 7.93 -28.80
N LEU A 389 -0.53 7.13 -28.22
CA LEU A 389 -0.20 5.87 -27.55
C LEU A 389 -1.12 4.75 -28.08
N PRO A 390 -0.69 4.00 -29.11
CA PRO A 390 -1.47 2.89 -29.67
C PRO A 390 -1.51 1.70 -28.70
N TYR A 391 -2.51 0.82 -28.88
CA TYR A 391 -2.73 -0.34 -28.01
C TYR A 391 -1.51 -1.26 -27.87
N GLU A 392 -0.70 -1.41 -28.92
CA GLU A 392 0.54 -2.21 -28.85
C GLU A 392 1.58 -1.60 -27.89
N ASP A 393 1.68 -0.28 -27.79
CA ASP A 393 2.56 0.37 -26.81
C ASP A 393 1.95 0.34 -25.39
N VAL A 394 0.63 0.40 -25.26
CA VAL A 394 -0.05 0.11 -23.99
C VAL A 394 0.23 -1.32 -23.51
N ARG A 395 0.19 -2.31 -24.40
CA ARG A 395 0.59 -3.70 -24.10
C ARG A 395 2.04 -3.80 -23.64
N ARG A 396 2.96 -3.08 -24.28
CA ARG A 396 4.39 -3.06 -23.92
C ARG A 396 4.62 -2.46 -22.54
N ILE A 397 3.98 -1.32 -22.23
CA ILE A 397 4.03 -0.70 -20.90
C ILE A 397 3.40 -1.62 -19.83
N LYS A 398 2.37 -2.40 -20.16
CA LYS A 398 1.84 -3.45 -19.26
C LYS A 398 2.85 -4.56 -18.97
N ARG A 399 3.75 -4.90 -19.91
CA ARG A 399 4.86 -5.83 -19.61
C ARG A 399 5.90 -5.19 -18.66
N VAL A 400 6.13 -3.88 -18.75
CA VAL A 400 6.99 -3.14 -17.79
C VAL A 400 6.38 -3.15 -16.40
N GLU A 401 5.10 -2.81 -16.25
CA GLU A 401 4.36 -2.83 -14.98
C GLU A 401 4.39 -4.22 -14.32
N ASP A 402 4.03 -5.27 -15.06
CA ASP A 402 4.03 -6.65 -14.56
C ASP A 402 5.43 -7.09 -14.08
N MET A 403 6.51 -6.59 -14.68
CA MET A 403 7.88 -6.87 -14.22
C MET A 403 8.31 -6.03 -13.01
N VAL A 404 7.92 -4.75 -12.93
CA VAL A 404 8.23 -3.87 -11.79
C VAL A 404 7.59 -4.40 -10.50
N ASP A 405 6.33 -4.85 -10.57
CA ASP A 405 5.64 -5.51 -9.44
C ASP A 405 6.38 -6.78 -8.97
N LYS A 406 6.83 -7.62 -9.90
CA LYS A 406 7.53 -8.89 -9.58
C LYS A 406 8.93 -8.71 -9.04
N TYR A 407 9.69 -7.75 -9.57
CA TYR A 407 11.13 -7.67 -9.35
C TYR A 407 11.55 -6.49 -8.48
N TRP A 408 10.99 -5.29 -8.68
CA TRP A 408 11.30 -4.12 -7.85
C TRP A 408 10.49 -4.13 -6.56
N ASN A 409 9.16 -4.10 -6.64
CA ASN A 409 8.26 -3.98 -5.48
C ASN A 409 8.30 -5.20 -4.52
N SER A 410 8.94 -6.30 -4.92
CA SER A 410 9.16 -7.47 -4.07
C SER A 410 10.42 -7.39 -3.20
N HIS A 411 11.37 -6.51 -3.54
CA HIS A 411 12.72 -6.40 -2.96
C HIS A 411 13.53 -7.71 -2.92
N TRP A 412 13.17 -8.72 -3.74
CA TRP A 412 13.86 -10.01 -3.72
C TRP A 412 15.21 -10.01 -4.44
N MET A 413 15.48 -9.01 -5.29
CA MET A 413 16.68 -8.94 -6.16
C MET A 413 17.32 -7.54 -6.16
N ASP A 414 17.29 -6.90 -4.98
CA ASP A 414 17.64 -5.50 -4.76
C ASP A 414 19.09 -5.14 -5.16
N HIS A 415 20.04 -6.07 -5.02
CA HIS A 415 21.43 -5.85 -5.45
C HIS A 415 21.58 -6.08 -6.96
N THR A 416 20.97 -7.14 -7.47
CA THR A 416 21.00 -7.52 -8.89
C THR A 416 20.39 -6.42 -9.77
N LEU A 417 19.20 -5.91 -9.43
CA LEU A 417 18.52 -4.89 -10.23
C LEU A 417 19.28 -3.57 -10.28
N ARG A 418 19.84 -3.12 -9.15
CA ARG A 418 20.72 -1.93 -9.12
C ARG A 418 21.98 -2.13 -9.96
N TYR A 419 22.59 -3.31 -9.92
CA TYR A 419 23.74 -3.63 -10.79
C TYR A 419 23.37 -3.57 -12.28
N LEU A 420 22.29 -4.23 -12.69
CA LEU A 420 21.85 -4.28 -14.09
C LEU A 420 21.57 -2.88 -14.64
N ARG A 421 20.80 -2.07 -13.90
CA ARG A 421 20.48 -0.68 -14.25
C ARG A 421 21.72 0.24 -14.27
N ALA A 422 22.78 -0.08 -13.53
CA ALA A 422 23.98 0.75 -13.47
C ALA A 422 25.06 0.40 -14.51
N TRP A 423 25.14 -0.86 -14.97
CA TRP A 423 26.29 -1.35 -15.76
C TRP A 423 25.93 -2.05 -17.08
N GLU A 424 24.74 -2.64 -17.18
CA GLU A 424 24.34 -3.48 -18.31
C GLU A 424 23.24 -2.83 -19.17
N PHE A 425 22.37 -1.99 -18.58
CA PHE A 425 21.27 -1.29 -19.27
C PHE A 425 21.44 0.23 -19.22
N SER A 426 20.95 0.93 -20.25
CA SER A 426 21.00 2.40 -20.38
C SER A 426 19.84 3.13 -19.70
N SER A 427 18.82 2.41 -19.27
CA SER A 427 17.55 2.91 -18.73
C SER A 427 16.95 1.81 -17.84
N ALA A 428 16.17 2.19 -16.83
CA ALA A 428 15.44 1.24 -16.01
C ALA A 428 14.22 0.71 -16.76
N PHE A 429 13.54 1.57 -17.52
CA PHE A 429 12.44 1.16 -18.39
C PHE A 429 12.88 0.12 -19.43
N ASP A 430 14.05 0.30 -20.06
CA ASP A 430 14.61 -0.69 -21.02
C ASP A 430 14.84 -2.06 -20.35
N LEU A 431 15.38 -2.08 -19.13
CA LEU A 431 15.58 -3.32 -18.35
C LEU A 431 14.26 -4.08 -18.13
N TYR A 432 13.22 -3.40 -17.65
CA TYR A 432 11.92 -4.03 -17.40
C TYR A 432 11.18 -4.38 -18.70
N GLN A 433 11.36 -3.60 -19.77
CA GLN A 433 10.78 -3.92 -21.08
C GLN A 433 11.42 -5.18 -21.68
N GLU A 434 12.75 -5.29 -21.70
CA GLU A 434 13.41 -6.47 -22.24
C GLU A 434 13.15 -7.73 -21.40
N LEU A 435 13.08 -7.60 -20.08
CA LEU A 435 12.70 -8.68 -19.17
C LEU A 435 11.24 -9.12 -19.38
N GLY A 436 10.32 -8.17 -19.57
CA GLY A 436 8.91 -8.44 -19.89
C GLY A 436 8.73 -9.09 -21.26
N ASP A 437 9.48 -8.63 -22.26
CA ASP A 437 9.53 -9.21 -23.60
C ASP A 437 10.13 -10.63 -23.58
N TYR A 438 11.07 -10.93 -22.68
CA TYR A 438 11.55 -12.29 -22.43
C TYR A 438 10.49 -13.17 -21.76
N TRP A 439 9.80 -12.66 -20.74
CA TRP A 439 8.70 -13.37 -20.07
C TRP A 439 7.57 -13.75 -21.05
N ASP A 440 7.27 -12.88 -22.02
CA ASP A 440 6.31 -13.13 -23.09
C ASP A 440 6.82 -14.21 -24.07
N ARG A 441 8.08 -14.11 -24.54
CA ARG A 441 8.72 -15.15 -25.37
C ARG A 441 8.70 -16.55 -24.74
N GLN A 442 8.86 -16.63 -23.41
CA GLN A 442 8.87 -17.88 -22.66
C GLN A 442 7.46 -18.33 -22.19
N GLY A 443 6.40 -17.57 -22.49
CA GLY A 443 5.02 -17.88 -22.07
C GLY A 443 4.76 -17.77 -20.54
N TYR A 444 5.74 -17.24 -19.79
CA TYR A 444 5.75 -17.23 -18.33
C TYR A 444 4.57 -16.46 -17.69
N GLY A 445 3.97 -15.51 -18.40
CA GLY A 445 2.81 -14.74 -17.93
C GLY A 445 1.55 -15.58 -17.68
N THR A 446 1.45 -16.77 -18.29
CA THR A 446 0.36 -17.74 -18.09
C THR A 446 0.64 -18.78 -17.01
N LEU A 447 1.88 -18.85 -16.52
CA LEU A 447 2.32 -19.81 -15.52
C LEU A 447 2.32 -19.19 -14.12
N GLY A 448 1.72 -19.89 -13.16
CA GLY A 448 1.97 -19.63 -11.75
C GLY A 448 3.47 -19.71 -11.44
N TYR A 449 3.87 -19.07 -10.34
CA TYR A 449 5.26 -19.07 -9.86
C TYR A 449 5.29 -19.09 -8.33
N GLN A 450 6.36 -19.64 -7.77
CA GLN A 450 6.79 -19.43 -6.39
C GLN A 450 7.94 -18.42 -6.36
N PRO A 451 8.32 -17.87 -5.19
CA PRO A 451 9.40 -16.88 -5.11
C PRO A 451 10.71 -17.36 -5.75
N GLU A 452 11.02 -18.65 -5.62
CA GLU A 452 12.19 -19.31 -6.19
C GLU A 452 12.22 -19.22 -7.73
N ASP A 453 11.05 -19.35 -8.37
CA ASP A 453 10.94 -19.33 -9.83
C ASP A 453 11.29 -17.95 -10.39
N LEU A 454 11.04 -16.85 -9.66
CA LEU A 454 11.45 -15.53 -10.15
C LEU A 454 12.97 -15.42 -10.28
N PHE A 455 13.74 -16.02 -9.35
CA PHE A 455 15.20 -16.06 -9.44
C PHE A 455 15.68 -16.94 -10.59
N LEU A 456 15.02 -18.08 -10.84
CA LEU A 456 15.34 -18.94 -11.98
C LEU A 456 15.04 -18.24 -13.33
N ARG A 457 13.86 -17.63 -13.45
CA ARG A 457 13.46 -16.84 -14.63
C ARG A 457 14.37 -15.63 -14.85
N MET A 458 14.83 -14.98 -13.77
CA MET A 458 15.86 -13.93 -13.85
C MET A 458 17.19 -14.51 -14.35
N ARG A 459 17.74 -15.54 -13.72
CA ARG A 459 19.00 -16.20 -14.14
C ARG A 459 18.98 -16.54 -15.64
N ASP A 460 17.86 -17.08 -16.13
CA ASP A 460 17.76 -17.51 -17.53
C ASP A 460 17.59 -16.32 -18.50
N PHE A 461 16.94 -15.23 -18.09
CA PHE A 461 17.00 -13.94 -18.79
C PHE A 461 18.42 -13.37 -18.86
N LEU A 462 19.18 -13.40 -17.76
CA LEU A 462 20.57 -12.90 -17.71
C LEU A 462 21.50 -13.71 -18.63
N ARG A 463 21.15 -14.96 -18.94
CA ARG A 463 21.85 -15.83 -19.88
C ARG A 463 21.40 -15.61 -21.33
N ASP A 464 20.11 -15.37 -21.58
CA ASP A 464 19.57 -14.97 -22.90
C ASP A 464 20.14 -13.62 -23.37
N LYS A 465 20.27 -12.66 -22.45
CA LYS A 465 20.63 -11.26 -22.75
C LYS A 465 22.08 -11.03 -23.19
N GLY A 466 23.01 -11.93 -22.87
CA GLY A 466 24.43 -11.78 -23.24
C GLY A 466 25.13 -10.59 -22.57
N LEU A 467 25.07 -10.53 -21.23
CA LEU A 467 25.64 -9.44 -20.42
C LEU A 467 27.15 -9.23 -20.63
N ARG A 468 27.64 -8.03 -20.31
CA ARG A 468 29.07 -7.67 -20.33
C ARG A 468 29.86 -8.38 -19.22
N ARG A 469 29.26 -8.59 -18.05
CA ARG A 469 29.88 -9.29 -16.91
C ARG A 469 28.90 -10.30 -16.28
N PRO A 470 28.55 -11.40 -16.99
CA PRO A 470 27.48 -12.31 -16.57
C PRO A 470 27.75 -12.95 -15.19
N MET A 471 29.02 -13.25 -14.88
CA MET A 471 29.42 -13.77 -13.56
C MET A 471 29.04 -12.83 -12.40
N VAL A 472 29.18 -11.52 -12.57
CA VAL A 472 28.87 -10.55 -11.51
C VAL A 472 27.36 -10.50 -11.26
N ALA A 473 26.55 -10.50 -12.32
CA ALA A 473 25.10 -10.52 -12.20
C ALA A 473 24.60 -11.86 -11.61
N GLU A 474 25.16 -13.00 -12.03
CA GLU A 474 24.79 -14.31 -11.47
C GLU A 474 25.28 -14.49 -10.01
N ASP A 475 26.39 -13.87 -9.59
CA ASP A 475 26.82 -13.89 -8.18
C ASP A 475 26.00 -12.95 -7.28
N LEU A 476 25.61 -11.77 -7.78
CA LEU A 476 24.66 -10.89 -7.06
C LEU A 476 23.29 -11.57 -6.89
N LEU A 477 22.81 -12.29 -7.89
CA LEU A 477 21.56 -13.05 -7.82
C LEU A 477 21.62 -14.18 -6.78
N LYS A 478 22.80 -14.79 -6.56
CA LYS A 478 23.04 -15.74 -5.46
C LYS A 478 23.03 -15.03 -4.10
N ILE A 479 23.60 -13.83 -4.00
CA ILE A 479 23.62 -13.03 -2.76
C ILE A 479 22.19 -12.65 -2.38
N ASP A 480 21.42 -12.07 -3.29
CA ASP A 480 20.00 -11.74 -3.10
C ASP A 480 19.17 -12.97 -2.67
N TYR A 481 19.38 -14.12 -3.33
CA TYR A 481 18.72 -15.38 -2.98
C TYR A 481 19.18 -15.97 -1.64
N LEU A 482 20.34 -15.61 -1.10
CA LEU A 482 20.78 -16.04 0.23
C LEU A 482 20.29 -15.08 1.32
N LEU A 483 20.28 -13.77 1.05
CA LEU A 483 19.79 -12.74 1.99
C LEU A 483 18.28 -12.88 2.26
N THR A 484 17.50 -13.31 1.28
CA THR A 484 16.06 -13.61 1.43
C THR A 484 15.76 -14.88 2.25
N ARG A 485 16.76 -15.62 2.76
CA ARG A 485 16.58 -16.96 3.34
C ARG A 485 17.06 -17.08 4.78
N ARG A 486 16.12 -17.42 5.67
CA ARG A 486 16.39 -17.81 7.08
C ARG A 486 17.20 -19.11 7.23
N VAL A 487 17.27 -19.95 6.20
CA VAL A 487 17.91 -21.29 6.23
C VAL A 487 18.65 -21.52 4.91
N ARG A 488 19.86 -22.10 4.98
CA ARG A 488 20.65 -22.44 3.79
C ARG A 488 19.84 -23.33 2.81
N PRO A 489 19.74 -22.97 1.52
CA PRO A 489 19.09 -23.80 0.52
C PRO A 489 19.66 -25.22 0.46
N ARG A 490 18.79 -26.24 0.45
CA ARG A 490 19.21 -27.65 0.35
C ARG A 490 19.69 -28.05 -1.04
N SER A 491 19.11 -27.44 -2.07
CA SER A 491 19.45 -27.66 -3.49
C SER A 491 19.44 -26.31 -4.21
N PRO A 492 20.48 -25.48 -4.07
CA PRO A 492 20.63 -24.27 -4.87
C PRO A 492 20.86 -24.62 -6.34
N TRP A 493 20.53 -23.70 -7.26
CA TRP A 493 20.71 -23.94 -8.70
C TRP A 493 22.17 -23.83 -9.19
N TRP A 494 23.12 -23.67 -8.28
CA TRP A 494 24.54 -23.54 -8.55
C TRP A 494 25.34 -24.51 -7.69
N VAL A 495 26.46 -25.00 -8.22
CA VAL A 495 27.40 -25.85 -7.46
C VAL A 495 28.08 -24.99 -6.39
N PRO A 496 28.07 -25.38 -5.10
CA PRO A 496 28.86 -24.69 -4.08
C PRO A 496 30.36 -24.88 -4.33
N THR A 497 31.06 -23.80 -4.66
CA THR A 497 32.51 -23.80 -4.97
C THR A 497 33.42 -23.66 -3.76
N LEU A 498 32.86 -23.33 -2.59
CA LEU A 498 33.60 -23.25 -1.32
C LEU A 498 33.65 -24.63 -0.65
N ASP A 499 34.72 -25.36 -0.97
CA ASP A 499 35.02 -26.63 -0.33
C ASP A 499 35.55 -26.44 1.10
N LYS A 500 35.16 -27.30 2.04
CA LYS A 500 35.53 -27.13 3.46
C LYS A 500 37.02 -27.38 3.74
N GLY A 501 37.72 -28.08 2.84
CA GLY A 501 39.13 -28.42 3.00
C GLY A 501 40.11 -27.24 2.95
N GLY A 502 39.71 -26.10 2.37
CA GLY A 502 40.62 -24.93 2.19
C GLY A 502 40.91 -24.14 3.47
N ALA A 503 40.20 -24.39 4.57
CA ALA A 503 40.25 -23.58 5.79
C ALA A 503 40.81 -24.35 7.00
N GLY A 504 41.92 -25.07 6.84
CA GLY A 504 42.39 -25.96 7.92
C GLY A 504 43.75 -26.66 7.81
N VAL A 505 44.71 -26.18 7.00
CA VAL A 505 46.11 -26.66 7.10
C VAL A 505 47.09 -25.48 7.00
N GLY A 506 47.50 -24.96 8.16
CA GLY A 506 48.84 -24.36 8.26
C GLY A 506 49.86 -25.50 8.29
N PRO A 507 51.09 -25.33 7.77
CA PRO A 507 52.05 -26.43 7.68
C PRO A 507 52.40 -26.96 9.07
N GLU A 508 52.14 -28.25 9.30
CA GLU A 508 52.53 -28.92 10.54
C GLU A 508 54.06 -28.97 10.63
N VAL A 509 54.62 -28.30 11.64
CA VAL A 509 56.06 -28.39 11.95
C VAL A 509 56.34 -29.73 12.61
N GLY A 510 56.54 -30.75 11.78
CA GLY A 510 56.90 -32.10 12.19
C GLY A 510 58.18 -32.09 13.03
N ARG A 511 58.11 -32.58 14.27
CA ARG A 511 59.27 -32.73 15.14
C ARG A 511 60.04 -34.01 14.78
N THR A 512 61.21 -33.87 14.19
CA THR A 512 62.24 -34.92 14.14
C THR A 512 63.56 -34.37 14.66
N ALA A 513 64.15 -35.03 15.64
CA ALA A 513 65.49 -34.73 16.14
C ALA A 513 66.49 -35.76 15.58
N GLY A 514 67.74 -35.37 15.36
CA GLY A 514 68.82 -36.24 14.90
C GLY A 514 69.95 -35.45 14.22
N ASP A 515 71.18 -35.64 14.70
CA ASP A 515 72.37 -34.89 14.28
C ASP A 515 72.78 -35.12 12.82
N SER A 516 73.23 -34.05 12.14
CA SER A 516 74.66 -33.84 11.83
C SER A 516 74.86 -32.67 10.83
N GLY A 517 75.97 -31.94 10.97
CA GLY A 517 76.38 -30.87 10.04
C GLY A 517 77.76 -31.16 9.42
N PRO A 518 78.50 -30.16 8.91
CA PRO A 518 78.14 -28.74 8.75
C PRO A 518 78.29 -28.22 7.30
N GLY A 519 77.65 -27.09 6.99
CA GLY A 519 77.85 -26.33 5.74
C GLY A 519 78.00 -24.84 6.04
N VAL A 520 79.09 -24.22 5.57
CA VAL A 520 79.51 -22.86 5.97
C VAL A 520 79.27 -21.84 4.85
N CYS A 521 78.61 -20.72 5.17
CA CYS A 521 78.98 -19.35 4.73
C CYS A 521 78.10 -18.28 5.43
N PRO A 522 78.53 -17.00 5.55
CA PRO A 522 78.23 -16.26 6.78
C PRO A 522 77.42 -14.95 6.65
N ALA A 523 76.76 -14.63 7.78
CA ALA A 523 76.54 -13.33 8.44
C ALA A 523 76.39 -12.01 7.63
N GLY A 524 75.29 -11.29 7.93
CA GLY A 524 75.08 -9.88 7.61
C GLY A 524 73.98 -9.26 8.48
N THR A 525 74.37 -8.50 9.51
CA THR A 525 73.57 -7.65 10.44
C THR A 525 72.31 -7.01 9.82
N GLY A 526 71.14 -6.86 10.46
CA GLY A 526 70.82 -6.68 11.90
C GLY A 526 70.59 -5.19 12.21
N GLY A 527 69.54 -4.74 12.91
CA GLY A 527 68.37 -5.42 13.51
C GLY A 527 67.33 -4.42 14.10
N ASP A 528 66.28 -4.95 14.75
CA ASP A 528 65.29 -4.30 15.65
C ASP A 528 64.38 -3.14 15.14
N GLY A 529 63.09 -3.03 15.52
CA GLY A 529 62.26 -3.97 16.31
C GLY A 529 60.78 -3.53 16.53
N VAL A 530 59.93 -4.50 16.89
CA VAL A 530 58.63 -4.45 17.60
C VAL A 530 57.50 -3.47 17.15
N VAL A 531 56.58 -4.02 16.34
CA VAL A 531 55.09 -4.04 16.49
C VAL A 531 54.36 -2.93 17.29
N GLU A 532 53.47 -2.18 16.63
CA GLU A 532 52.06 -1.99 17.08
C GLU A 532 51.11 -1.78 15.87
N THR A 533 50.07 -2.60 15.73
CA THR A 533 49.09 -2.48 14.63
C THR A 533 47.85 -1.68 15.05
N ARG A 534 47.75 -0.41 14.62
CA ARG A 534 46.52 0.40 14.76
C ARG A 534 45.74 0.52 13.46
N ARG A 535 44.41 0.42 13.55
CA ARG A 535 43.49 0.79 12.46
C ARG A 535 43.30 2.31 12.42
N LEU A 536 43.87 2.94 11.40
CA LEU A 536 43.32 4.11 10.72
C LEU A 536 43.52 3.85 9.20
N GLY A 537 42.69 4.34 8.27
CA GLY A 537 41.59 5.29 8.42
C GLY A 537 41.87 6.52 7.54
N VAL A 538 40.98 6.78 6.59
CA VAL A 538 41.11 7.78 5.51
C VAL A 538 42.15 7.42 4.43
N GLY A 539 41.81 7.72 3.18
CA GLY A 539 42.63 7.45 2.00
C GLY A 539 42.16 8.25 0.80
N GLU A 540 42.13 9.58 0.93
CA GLU A 540 41.90 10.47 -0.21
C GLU A 540 43.24 10.83 -0.87
N PHE A 541 43.36 10.52 -2.16
CA PHE A 541 44.44 10.99 -3.02
C PHE A 541 43.84 11.76 -4.19
N ARG A 542 44.05 13.08 -4.21
CA ARG A 542 44.85 13.69 -5.28
C ARG A 542 45.36 15.08 -4.91
N CYS A 543 46.56 15.37 -5.38
CA CYS A 543 47.20 16.66 -5.30
C CYS A 543 47.47 17.11 -6.74
N GLU A 544 47.11 18.34 -7.08
CA GLU A 544 47.55 19.03 -8.30
C GLU A 544 47.81 20.51 -7.98
N ARG A 545 48.60 21.17 -8.82
CA ARG A 545 49.53 22.21 -8.36
C ARG A 545 48.95 23.63 -8.28
N MET A 546 49.53 24.41 -7.37
CA MET A 546 49.60 25.86 -7.51
C MET A 546 50.55 26.22 -8.66
N ASP A 547 50.22 27.25 -9.43
CA ASP A 547 51.19 28.05 -10.18
C ASP A 547 50.83 29.54 -10.02
N SER A 548 51.85 30.41 -10.06
CA SER A 548 51.73 31.83 -9.71
C SER A 548 51.57 32.73 -10.93
N GLY A 549 50.63 33.67 -10.87
CA GLY A 549 50.50 34.74 -11.87
C GLY A 549 51.35 35.97 -11.52
N PRO A 550 51.70 36.80 -12.53
CA PRO A 550 52.11 38.18 -12.26
C PRO A 550 51.42 39.25 -13.14
N THR A 551 51.07 40.36 -12.48
CA THR A 551 51.02 41.75 -12.99
C THR A 551 50.04 42.14 -14.11
N ALA A 552 49.77 43.45 -14.18
CA ALA A 552 48.80 44.07 -15.10
C ALA A 552 49.39 45.32 -15.78
N ARG A 553 48.85 45.69 -16.96
CA ARG A 553 48.89 47.07 -17.53
C ARG A 553 47.87 47.23 -18.66
N GLY A 554 47.18 48.38 -18.66
CA GLY A 554 45.95 48.65 -19.41
C GLY A 554 46.09 49.00 -20.92
N GLY A 555 44.95 49.38 -21.54
CA GLY A 555 44.92 49.86 -22.93
C GLY A 555 43.54 49.95 -23.59
N ARG A 556 42.93 51.15 -23.57
CA ARG A 556 42.01 51.79 -24.56
C ARG A 556 41.22 50.91 -25.56
N GLY A 557 39.89 51.08 -25.66
CA GLY A 557 39.13 50.54 -26.81
C GLY A 557 37.58 50.67 -26.78
N SER A 558 37.03 51.86 -26.99
CA SER A 558 35.61 52.13 -27.33
C SER A 558 35.53 52.56 -28.84
N PRO A 559 34.37 52.74 -29.52
CA PRO A 559 33.03 53.05 -28.97
C PRO A 559 31.77 52.54 -29.78
N SER A 560 30.62 53.18 -29.48
CA SER A 560 29.26 53.14 -30.09
C SER A 560 28.26 52.19 -29.41
N GLY A 561 27.04 52.60 -29.00
CA GLY A 561 26.38 53.92 -28.78
C GLY A 561 25.03 53.64 -28.06
N GLY A 562 24.40 54.45 -27.20
CA GLY A 562 24.34 55.92 -27.03
C GLY A 562 23.08 56.47 -27.74
N GLY A 563 22.05 57.05 -27.11
CA GLY A 563 21.68 57.34 -25.70
C GLY A 563 20.16 57.63 -25.59
N GLY A 564 19.53 58.13 -24.52
CA GLY A 564 19.98 58.61 -23.19
C GLY A 564 18.81 58.70 -22.17
N VAL A 565 19.05 58.89 -20.85
CA VAL A 565 19.03 60.20 -20.10
C VAL A 565 17.60 60.59 -19.64
N SER A 566 17.25 60.90 -18.37
CA SER A 566 17.95 61.09 -17.06
C SER A 566 16.96 60.80 -15.88
N SER A 567 17.22 60.91 -14.56
CA SER A 567 18.22 61.64 -13.75
C SER A 567 18.51 61.02 -12.35
N ARG A 568 19.45 61.61 -11.58
CA ARG A 568 20.02 61.14 -10.27
C ARG A 568 19.16 61.56 -9.04
N TRP A 569 19.36 61.04 -7.80
CA TRP A 569 20.42 61.34 -6.78
C TRP A 569 20.06 60.60 -5.43
N THR A 570 20.86 60.20 -4.40
CA THR A 570 22.31 60.11 -4.05
C THR A 570 22.52 59.05 -2.90
N GLY A 571 23.76 58.64 -2.60
CA GLY A 571 24.19 58.06 -1.28
C GLY A 571 24.24 56.51 -1.18
N VAL A 572 25.29 55.77 -0.78
CA VAL A 572 26.49 55.98 0.09
C VAL A 572 26.11 56.19 1.58
N SER A 573 26.56 55.44 2.61
CA SER A 573 27.38 54.19 2.78
C SER A 573 27.21 53.69 4.25
N GLY A 574 27.67 52.51 4.73
CA GLY A 574 28.37 51.34 4.14
C GLY A 574 29.39 50.69 5.11
N PHE A 575 29.53 49.35 5.10
CA PHE A 575 30.38 48.49 5.97
C PHE A 575 30.02 48.37 7.48
N GLY A 576 30.36 47.22 8.08
CA GLY A 576 30.24 46.92 9.51
C GLY A 576 29.94 45.45 9.81
N VAL A 577 30.91 44.71 10.36
CA VAL A 577 30.75 43.36 10.95
C VAL A 577 31.56 43.34 12.24
N GLU A 578 30.94 43.01 13.37
CA GLU A 578 31.66 42.41 14.50
C GLU A 578 30.70 41.63 15.42
N VAL A 579 31.25 41.10 16.52
CA VAL A 579 30.70 40.01 17.35
C VAL A 579 30.51 40.50 18.79
N GLU A 580 30.11 39.60 19.71
CA GLU A 580 29.94 39.81 21.15
C GLU A 580 28.64 40.59 21.51
N GLY A 581 28.07 40.43 22.71
CA GLY A 581 28.45 39.50 23.78
C GLY A 581 27.54 39.64 24.99
N GLU A 582 27.45 38.57 25.78
CA GLU A 582 26.84 38.47 27.13
C GLU A 582 25.36 38.86 27.29
N ALA A 583 24.69 38.19 28.22
CA ALA A 583 23.33 38.49 28.66
C ALA A 583 23.37 38.74 30.16
N ASP A 584 22.75 39.83 30.62
CA ASP A 584 22.72 40.21 32.04
C ASP A 584 21.28 40.42 32.55
N VAL A 585 21.12 40.37 33.87
CA VAL A 585 19.87 39.96 34.54
C VAL A 585 19.15 41.13 35.22
N VAL A 586 17.88 41.37 34.86
CA VAL A 586 16.95 42.16 35.70
C VAL A 586 15.52 41.61 35.62
N CYS A 587 14.99 41.12 36.75
CA CYS A 587 13.62 41.38 37.23
C CYS A 587 13.40 40.79 38.64
N GLY A 588 12.94 41.61 39.59
CA GLY A 588 12.56 41.18 40.96
C GLY A 588 11.21 40.46 41.01
N SER A 589 10.97 39.53 41.95
CA SER A 589 10.65 39.74 43.38
C SER A 589 9.20 40.18 43.63
N SER A 590 8.41 39.56 44.51
CA SER A 590 8.60 38.37 45.38
C SER A 590 7.23 37.65 45.57
N ASP A 591 6.95 36.66 46.43
CA ASP A 591 7.60 36.00 47.59
C ASP A 591 7.02 34.55 47.71
N GLU A 592 7.10 33.69 48.74
CA GLU A 592 7.60 33.73 50.13
C GLU A 592 7.99 32.31 50.63
N ARG A 593 8.49 32.20 51.87
CA ARG A 593 8.51 30.98 52.73
C ARG A 593 9.10 29.68 52.14
N GLY A 594 10.42 29.65 51.98
CA GLY A 594 11.18 28.39 51.79
C GLY A 594 11.57 27.66 53.09
N ARG A 595 12.46 26.67 52.98
CA ARG A 595 13.40 26.26 54.05
C ARG A 595 14.63 25.51 53.48
N CYS A 596 15.75 25.57 54.21
CA CYS A 596 17.10 25.22 53.72
C CYS A 596 17.39 23.71 53.59
N GLY A 597 18.33 23.32 52.69
CA GLY A 597 18.59 21.89 52.37
C GLY A 597 20.02 21.39 52.06
N ARG A 598 21.06 22.25 52.01
CA ARG A 598 22.51 21.91 51.82
C ARG A 598 22.96 21.18 50.54
N HIS A 599 23.89 21.84 49.82
CA HIS A 599 24.89 21.24 48.93
C HIS A 599 26.02 20.55 49.75
N PRO A 600 26.93 19.69 49.20
CA PRO A 600 27.89 20.10 48.15
C PRO A 600 28.42 19.04 47.14
N GLN A 601 29.07 19.58 46.08
CA GLN A 601 30.27 19.08 45.35
C GLN A 601 30.26 17.65 44.74
N MET A 602 30.34 17.52 43.40
CA MET A 602 31.56 17.57 42.56
C MET A 602 32.57 16.42 42.77
N ARG A 603 32.75 15.57 41.74
CA ARG A 603 33.94 15.65 40.86
C ARG A 603 33.81 14.79 39.59
N SER A 604 34.62 15.13 38.60
CA SER A 604 34.79 14.48 37.29
C SER A 604 35.80 13.32 37.33
N GLY A 605 35.72 12.42 36.36
CA GLY A 605 36.76 11.40 36.12
C GLY A 605 36.37 10.40 35.03
N ALA A 606 36.95 10.56 33.83
CA ALA A 606 36.83 9.57 32.76
C ALA A 606 38.00 8.57 32.80
N GLY A 607 37.75 7.31 32.46
CA GLY A 607 38.79 6.28 32.38
C GLY A 607 38.26 4.96 31.80
N TRP A 608 38.75 4.59 30.62
CA TRP A 608 38.45 3.31 29.97
C TRP A 608 39.62 2.35 30.16
N THR A 609 39.35 1.17 30.74
CA THR A 609 40.22 -0.01 30.60
C THR A 609 39.35 -1.26 30.47
N ILE A 610 39.61 -2.08 29.45
CA ILE A 610 38.92 -3.35 29.24
C ILE A 610 39.63 -4.45 30.04
N VAL A 611 38.90 -5.17 30.89
CA VAL A 611 39.37 -6.41 31.52
C VAL A 611 38.32 -7.52 31.34
N THR A 612 38.74 -8.63 30.76
CA THR A 612 37.89 -9.79 30.46
C THR A 612 37.69 -10.68 31.70
N SER A 613 36.49 -10.74 32.27
CA SER A 613 35.99 -11.96 32.96
C SER A 613 34.49 -11.92 33.30
N THR A 614 33.87 -13.10 33.36
CA THR A 614 32.41 -13.30 33.42
C THR A 614 31.82 -13.19 34.83
N ARG A 615 32.08 -12.09 35.57
CA ARG A 615 31.61 -11.94 36.98
C ARG A 615 30.84 -10.66 37.34
N PHE A 616 30.70 -9.67 36.46
CA PHE A 616 30.10 -8.36 36.82
C PHE A 616 28.57 -8.37 37.02
N TRP A 617 27.84 -9.22 36.29
CA TRP A 617 26.36 -9.15 36.16
C TRP A 617 25.54 -9.42 37.44
N ARG A 618 26.13 -9.99 38.50
CA ARG A 618 25.38 -10.32 39.74
C ARG A 618 25.27 -9.19 40.76
N SER A 619 25.92 -8.04 40.56
CA SER A 619 25.84 -6.89 41.49
C SER A 619 24.83 -5.82 41.05
N PHE A 620 24.65 -5.63 39.74
CA PHE A 620 23.88 -4.52 39.18
C PHE A 620 22.38 -4.54 39.54
N PHE A 621 21.75 -5.72 39.51
CA PHE A 621 20.31 -5.88 39.76
C PHE A 621 19.86 -5.71 41.22
N LYS A 622 20.77 -5.42 42.16
CA LYS A 622 20.42 -5.33 43.60
C LYS A 622 20.08 -3.92 44.11
N ARG A 623 19.94 -2.92 43.22
CA ARG A 623 19.64 -1.51 43.59
C ARG A 623 18.28 -0.97 43.10
N PHE A 624 17.53 -1.74 42.30
CA PHE A 624 16.15 -1.45 41.93
C PHE A 624 15.28 -2.65 42.30
N GLY A 625 14.62 -2.58 43.45
CA GLY A 625 13.98 -3.74 44.09
C GLY A 625 12.75 -4.25 43.34
N VAL A 626 12.84 -5.45 42.78
CA VAL A 626 11.72 -6.23 42.25
C VAL A 626 11.85 -7.67 42.75
N CYS A 627 10.79 -8.25 43.30
CA CYS A 627 10.78 -9.64 43.75
C CYS A 627 10.72 -10.61 42.57
N MET A 628 11.40 -11.75 42.68
CA MET A 628 11.32 -12.81 41.67
C MET A 628 10.01 -13.60 41.81
N GLY A 629 9.29 -13.74 40.69
CA GLY A 629 8.21 -14.71 40.46
C GLY A 629 8.53 -15.54 39.21
N ASP A 630 7.97 -16.74 39.11
CA ASP A 630 8.46 -17.88 38.34
C ASP A 630 8.85 -17.72 36.85
N SER A 631 9.62 -18.70 36.38
CA SER A 631 10.45 -18.65 35.17
C SER A 631 9.76 -19.15 33.89
N THR A 632 9.10 -18.25 33.14
CA THR A 632 8.68 -18.54 31.74
C THR A 632 8.80 -17.37 30.74
N GLY A 633 9.32 -16.20 31.11
CA GLY A 633 9.37 -15.03 30.22
C GLY A 633 10.52 -14.95 29.20
N TRP A 634 11.73 -15.39 29.59
CA TRP A 634 13.00 -14.98 28.96
C TRP A 634 13.40 -15.73 27.66
N LYS A 635 12.45 -15.90 26.73
CA LYS A 635 12.69 -16.54 25.42
C LYS A 635 12.10 -15.81 24.20
N ARG A 636 11.60 -14.57 24.35
CA ARG A 636 11.03 -13.78 23.24
C ARG A 636 11.84 -12.54 22.82
N GLU A 637 12.57 -11.89 23.73
CA GLU A 637 13.16 -10.54 23.49
C GLU A 637 14.46 -10.50 22.67
N LEU A 638 14.82 -11.60 22.00
CA LEU A 638 15.93 -11.66 21.05
C LEU A 638 15.52 -12.35 19.73
N ILE A 639 14.21 -12.30 19.45
CA ILE A 639 13.55 -12.81 18.25
C ILE A 639 12.77 -11.62 17.63
N GLU A 640 12.49 -11.65 16.33
CA GLU A 640 11.70 -10.65 15.57
C GLU A 640 12.38 -9.32 15.17
N SER A 641 13.72 -9.21 15.19
CA SER A 641 14.41 -8.01 14.66
C SER A 641 14.68 -8.01 13.15
N THR A 642 14.73 -9.17 12.47
CA THR A 642 15.22 -9.28 11.08
C THR A 642 14.47 -10.29 10.19
N SER A 643 13.13 -10.18 10.07
CA SER A 643 12.38 -10.61 8.86
C SER A 643 10.88 -10.39 8.98
N ALA A 644 10.43 -9.20 8.57
CA ALA A 644 9.02 -8.81 8.44
C ALA A 644 8.69 -8.43 6.97
N TRP A 645 9.14 -9.26 6.01
CA TRP A 645 9.01 -9.01 4.58
C TRP A 645 8.03 -10.01 3.92
N MET A 646 6.75 -9.77 4.14
CA MET A 646 5.66 -10.17 3.25
C MET A 646 4.67 -9.00 3.22
N ARG A 647 4.54 -8.32 2.07
CA ARG A 647 3.54 -7.27 1.88
C ARG A 647 2.70 -7.55 0.64
N TRP A 648 1.48 -7.02 0.66
CA TRP A 648 0.40 -7.30 -0.28
C TRP A 648 -0.18 -6.00 -0.85
N SER A 649 0.67 -5.01 -1.11
CA SER A 649 0.32 -3.62 -1.49
C SER A 649 -0.30 -3.47 -2.89
N SER A 650 -0.74 -4.55 -3.55
CA SER A 650 -1.64 -4.43 -4.70
C SER A 650 -3.07 -4.14 -4.24
N ALA A 651 -3.37 -2.86 -4.00
CA ALA A 651 -4.69 -2.38 -4.37
C ALA A 651 -4.84 -2.47 -5.90
N TRP A 652 -6.06 -2.58 -6.42
CA TRP A 652 -6.35 -2.91 -7.82
C TRP A 652 -5.99 -4.35 -8.22
N MET A 653 -6.43 -4.76 -9.42
CA MET A 653 -6.76 -6.16 -9.70
C MET A 653 -6.43 -6.54 -11.16
N ARG A 654 -5.63 -7.60 -11.32
CA ARG A 654 -5.30 -8.22 -12.61
C ARG A 654 -6.54 -8.92 -13.21
N TRP A 655 -7.05 -8.42 -14.34
CA TRP A 655 -8.24 -8.93 -15.01
C TRP A 655 -7.89 -9.89 -16.17
N SER A 656 -7.47 -11.12 -15.84
CA SER A 656 -7.40 -12.27 -16.75
C SER A 656 -6.95 -13.54 -16.00
N SER A 657 -7.25 -14.72 -16.57
CA SER A 657 -6.93 -16.07 -16.05
C SER A 657 -7.45 -16.39 -14.63
N ALA A 658 -8.60 -17.07 -14.56
CA ALA A 658 -9.12 -17.64 -13.33
C ALA A 658 -8.47 -18.99 -13.00
N TRP A 659 -8.06 -19.20 -11.74
CA TRP A 659 -7.86 -20.52 -11.14
C TRP A 659 -8.14 -20.49 -9.63
N MET A 660 -8.59 -21.63 -9.09
CA MET A 660 -8.79 -21.85 -7.66
C MET A 660 -7.46 -22.05 -6.92
N TRP A 661 -7.39 -21.68 -5.64
CA TRP A 661 -6.34 -22.13 -4.72
C TRP A 661 -6.96 -22.64 -3.42
N SER A 662 -6.57 -23.85 -3.01
CA SER A 662 -7.05 -24.51 -1.79
C SER A 662 -6.24 -24.10 -0.57
N THR A 663 -6.91 -23.89 0.57
CA THR A 663 -6.29 -23.45 1.84
C THR A 663 -5.35 -24.50 2.44
N SER A 664 -4.05 -24.20 2.48
CA SER A 664 -3.03 -25.02 3.16
C SER A 664 -2.84 -24.59 4.62
N ALA A 665 -3.79 -24.99 5.49
CA ALA A 665 -3.61 -24.87 6.94
C ALA A 665 -2.59 -25.91 7.44
N TRP A 666 -1.68 -25.52 8.35
CA TRP A 666 -0.68 -26.41 8.92
C TRP A 666 -1.31 -27.34 9.97
N MET A 667 -1.52 -28.61 9.62
CA MET A 667 -2.02 -29.61 10.57
C MET A 667 -0.86 -30.33 11.28
N ARG A 668 -0.70 -30.09 12.59
CA ARG A 668 0.31 -30.75 13.42
C ARG A 668 -0.28 -32.01 14.07
N SER A 669 0.18 -33.18 13.67
CA SER A 669 -0.42 -34.47 14.03
C SER A 669 0.04 -35.02 15.39
N THR A 670 -0.87 -35.14 16.36
CA THR A 670 -0.89 -36.24 17.36
C THR A 670 -2.28 -36.38 18.04
N ASN A 671 -3.00 -37.45 17.69
CA ASN A 671 -3.88 -38.28 18.51
C ASN A 671 -4.88 -37.64 19.51
N ALA A 672 -6.16 -37.61 19.12
CA ALA A 672 -7.31 -37.99 19.96
C ALA A 672 -8.45 -38.51 19.05
N TRP A 673 -9.35 -39.36 19.56
CA TRP A 673 -10.35 -40.10 18.75
C TRP A 673 -11.78 -39.57 18.90
N MET A 674 -12.62 -39.74 17.87
CA MET A 674 -14.07 -39.53 17.92
C MET A 674 -14.85 -40.66 17.23
N ARG A 675 -16.17 -40.74 17.52
CA ARG A 675 -17.11 -41.83 17.22
C ARG A 675 -18.52 -41.22 17.09
N TRP A 676 -19.48 -41.71 16.30
CA TRP A 676 -19.57 -42.97 15.53
C TRP A 676 -19.79 -42.66 14.01
N ASN A 677 -20.46 -43.40 13.11
CA ASN A 677 -21.36 -44.57 13.15
C ASN A 677 -20.97 -45.58 12.05
N SER A 678 -21.03 -46.88 12.38
CA SER A 678 -21.09 -48.05 11.47
C SER A 678 -19.95 -48.32 10.46
N ALA A 679 -19.37 -49.53 10.57
CA ALA A 679 -18.50 -50.24 9.60
C ALA A 679 -17.13 -49.62 9.24
N TRP A 680 -16.06 -50.36 9.56
CA TRP A 680 -14.69 -50.10 9.09
C TRP A 680 -14.25 -51.17 8.10
N VAL A 681 -13.62 -50.77 6.99
CA VAL A 681 -12.73 -51.63 6.20
C VAL A 681 -11.44 -50.85 5.93
N ARG A 682 -10.29 -51.51 6.07
CA ARG A 682 -8.96 -50.96 5.76
C ARG A 682 -8.35 -51.77 4.64
N SER A 683 -7.97 -51.11 3.55
CA SER A 683 -6.95 -51.60 2.62
C SER A 683 -5.85 -50.54 2.48
N SER A 684 -4.64 -50.99 2.19
CA SER A 684 -3.47 -50.13 2.00
C SER A 684 -3.44 -49.49 0.60
N SER A 685 -2.35 -48.75 0.35
CA SER A 685 -1.93 -48.20 -0.93
C SER A 685 -1.92 -49.21 -2.08
N ASP A 686 -1.94 -48.71 -3.32
CA ASP A 686 -0.71 -48.60 -4.13
C ASP A 686 -0.92 -47.75 -5.40
N TRP A 687 0.13 -47.05 -5.84
CA TRP A 687 0.18 -46.37 -7.14
C TRP A 687 0.83 -47.29 -8.17
N THR A 688 0.05 -47.87 -9.07
CA THR A 688 0.58 -48.79 -10.10
C THR A 688 0.96 -48.03 -11.37
N ARG A 689 2.24 -48.10 -11.76
CA ARG A 689 2.78 -47.50 -12.99
C ARG A 689 2.81 -48.54 -14.13
N TRP A 690 2.30 -48.18 -15.31
CA TRP A 690 2.53 -48.97 -16.54
C TRP A 690 2.77 -48.06 -17.76
N ASN A 691 3.82 -48.40 -18.51
CA ASN A 691 4.18 -47.99 -19.86
C ASN A 691 3.62 -46.65 -20.43
N SER A 692 4.37 -45.57 -20.15
CA SER A 692 4.68 -44.52 -21.14
C SER A 692 3.57 -43.61 -21.70
N ALA A 693 2.39 -43.53 -21.10
CA ALA A 693 1.43 -42.45 -21.39
C ALA A 693 0.57 -42.07 -20.18
N TRP A 694 0.31 -40.78 -19.98
CA TRP A 694 -0.76 -40.28 -19.11
C TRP A 694 -2.02 -40.07 -19.94
N MET A 695 -2.92 -41.06 -19.98
CA MET A 695 -4.22 -40.89 -20.63
C MET A 695 -5.19 -40.13 -19.73
N ARG A 696 -5.78 -39.06 -20.28
CA ARG A 696 -6.86 -38.28 -19.67
C ARG A 696 -8.18 -38.75 -20.26
N TRP A 697 -9.06 -39.36 -19.47
CA TRP A 697 -10.43 -39.63 -19.92
C TRP A 697 -11.20 -38.31 -20.07
N SER A 698 -12.06 -38.27 -21.08
CA SER A 698 -12.67 -37.05 -21.63
C SER A 698 -13.95 -36.63 -20.91
N SER A 699 -14.60 -35.59 -21.45
CA SER A 699 -16.01 -35.29 -21.25
C SER A 699 -16.92 -36.47 -21.62
N ASP A 700 -18.20 -36.40 -21.25
CA ASP A 700 -19.26 -36.08 -22.22
C ASP A 700 -20.62 -35.81 -21.56
N TRP A 701 -21.13 -34.58 -21.76
CA TRP A 701 -22.49 -34.18 -21.41
C TRP A 701 -23.43 -34.49 -22.60
N THR A 702 -24.17 -35.60 -22.53
CA THR A 702 -25.10 -35.99 -23.61
C THR A 702 -26.48 -35.36 -23.41
N ARG A 703 -27.01 -34.68 -24.44
CA ARG A 703 -28.31 -33.99 -24.40
C ARG A 703 -29.43 -34.87 -24.96
N TRP A 704 -30.48 -35.10 -24.17
CA TRP A 704 -31.75 -35.65 -24.64
C TRP A 704 -32.92 -34.87 -24.03
N ASN A 705 -33.95 -34.59 -24.82
CA ASN A 705 -35.21 -33.90 -24.49
C ASN A 705 -35.29 -33.15 -23.14
N SER A 706 -34.79 -31.91 -23.15
CA SER A 706 -35.19 -30.83 -22.23
C SER A 706 -34.87 -30.95 -20.73
N ALA A 707 -33.93 -31.80 -20.31
CA ALA A 707 -33.39 -31.77 -18.95
C ALA A 707 -31.90 -32.14 -18.86
N TRP A 708 -31.20 -31.59 -17.86
CA TRP A 708 -29.89 -32.06 -17.40
C TRP A 708 -30.07 -32.70 -16.02
N MET A 709 -29.51 -33.90 -15.79
CA MET A 709 -29.54 -34.55 -14.47
C MET A 709 -28.17 -35.09 -14.06
N ARG A 710 -27.90 -35.05 -12.75
CA ARG A 710 -26.71 -35.59 -12.09
C ARG A 710 -27.14 -36.67 -11.10
N TRP A 711 -26.60 -37.88 -11.23
CA TRP A 711 -26.97 -39.02 -10.40
C TRP A 711 -26.13 -39.10 -9.12
N SER A 712 -26.68 -38.72 -7.96
CA SER A 712 -26.33 -39.26 -6.63
C SER A 712 -27.10 -38.60 -5.46
N SER A 713 -28.43 -38.77 -5.38
CA SER A 713 -29.17 -38.58 -4.11
C SER A 713 -30.44 -39.43 -4.09
N VAL A 714 -30.88 -39.82 -2.88
CA VAL A 714 -31.78 -40.98 -2.67
C VAL A 714 -33.17 -40.50 -2.25
N TRP A 715 -34.09 -40.47 -3.23
CA TRP A 715 -35.55 -40.39 -3.13
C TRP A 715 -36.23 -39.27 -2.32
N THR A 716 -37.14 -38.57 -3.00
CA THR A 716 -38.41 -38.12 -2.39
C THR A 716 -39.56 -38.97 -2.95
N ARG A 717 -40.63 -39.13 -2.18
CA ARG A 717 -41.69 -40.13 -2.39
C ARG A 717 -42.72 -39.70 -3.45
N SER A 718 -43.18 -40.64 -4.28
CA SER A 718 -44.44 -40.50 -5.02
C SER A 718 -45.23 -41.82 -5.05
N ASN A 719 -46.51 -41.73 -4.69
CA ASN A 719 -47.65 -42.53 -5.17
C ASN A 719 -48.88 -42.18 -4.32
N ALA A 720 -50.03 -41.99 -4.98
CA ALA A 720 -51.25 -41.53 -4.33
C ALA A 720 -52.14 -42.70 -3.88
N ALA A 721 -52.69 -42.58 -2.67
CA ALA A 721 -53.87 -43.32 -2.23
C ALA A 721 -54.68 -42.38 -1.33
N TRP A 722 -55.92 -42.08 -1.73
CA TRP A 722 -56.86 -41.30 -0.93
C TRP A 722 -57.79 -42.24 -0.15
N MET A 723 -58.08 -41.93 1.11
CA MET A 723 -59.32 -42.40 1.74
C MET A 723 -59.80 -41.45 2.83
N TRP A 724 -61.09 -41.10 2.74
CA TRP A 724 -61.98 -40.56 3.77
C TRP A 724 -61.57 -39.27 4.53
N SER A 725 -62.33 -38.21 4.27
CA SER A 725 -63.15 -37.61 5.32
C SER A 725 -64.63 -37.66 4.89
N ARG A 726 -65.56 -37.72 5.84
CA ARG A 726 -67.01 -37.76 5.57
C ARG A 726 -67.78 -36.83 6.51
N ALA A 727 -67.72 -35.54 6.22
CA ALA A 727 -68.61 -34.51 6.71
C ALA A 727 -68.78 -33.47 5.58
N GLY A 728 -69.93 -32.83 5.40
CA GLY A 728 -71.12 -32.82 6.26
C GLY A 728 -71.75 -31.44 6.26
N CYS A 729 -72.14 -30.94 5.09
CA CYS A 729 -72.96 -29.73 4.99
C CYS A 729 -74.40 -30.07 5.44
N PRO A 730 -75.17 -29.18 6.09
CA PRO A 730 -74.98 -27.72 6.11
C PRO A 730 -75.04 -27.02 7.49
N LEU A 731 -74.68 -25.73 7.48
CA LEU A 731 -75.12 -24.65 8.40
C LEU A 731 -74.81 -24.72 9.92
N SER A 732 -74.04 -23.72 10.34
CA SER A 732 -74.18 -22.92 11.58
C SER A 732 -73.57 -23.37 12.93
N LYS A 733 -73.20 -22.33 13.70
CA LYS A 733 -72.93 -22.20 15.16
C LYS A 733 -71.58 -22.63 15.77
N SER A 734 -71.15 -21.74 16.67
CA SER A 734 -70.25 -21.88 17.84
C SER A 734 -68.83 -22.42 17.64
N GLY A 735 -67.85 -21.64 18.09
CA GLY A 735 -66.42 -21.95 18.17
C GLY A 735 -65.58 -20.68 18.28
#